data_AF-A0A3M1HQQ3-F1
#
_entry.id   AF-A0A3M1HQQ3-F1
#
_cell.length_a   1.000
_cell.length_b   1.000
_cell.length_c   1.000
_cell.angle_alpha   90.00
_cell.angle_beta   90.00
_cell.angle_gamma   90.00
#
_symmetry.space_group_name_H-M   'P 1'
#
loop_
_entity.id
_entity.type
_entity.pdbx_description
1 polymer ?
#
loop_
_entity_poly.entity_id
_entity_poly.type
_entity_poly.pdbx_seq_one_letter_code
_entity_poly.pdbx_strand_id
1 'polypeptide(L)'
;TQPPPTPTQSVEPTATPIPFDGTAAEEEGYWYSRYNLGNLVFRSALGETFKPDPEIIKSFIQLADANPDDGDTAAPKKGVAPLRAVYASGDPHYIQKLDVNDFGTQRWDPASFDTTITARAMGWTMIKEIEWSKQFHVDNHFGTPQDDFGAQWRFVGLLLNAEAKQQGLYALQNLKNEQGLIADSDGQIDWSGQWVMLEAYSDLAAALKADALPHSASNRYHNPQQASVFGGAADMLFASLTDRQPADIEELSLAIQALTWYAATTDKNGNQADALQRITRFGDMLAAAQPANATERAFVIRGLIEAYRTTGNDTYLAAAAAAFEAMAADFNPETGAFDSQNTYTIDNVAVIMGALNSLKFFGGNAVDAGEVEDIFTNFFLNAVNKSGLQQSVPPIPVAKGEFEQDEPPIFFGYPTIPKPPMAGGDFGIAPVFAAEVTWNGSGWEVTDSRFDTAGAMHASNEFIWFHNDEVNGFPEVVALPPSATGVRNGLAQYDATAAEEEGYWYSRYNLLSLTLQSGNGETFMPPKEMLMAAIKMVDADPSDGDTVVPPVNPAPLRIVYAGGDPHLAQALDPSDFGTLRWVGGDTRITTEATAWTIVKELEWAKQFHVDNHFGTPDAPFGAQQRFVGMMMALMPKMQVKAWMEEADRFDNSLAGDYAMLLALSDGAGVYGAETLPHSAGNRYADPDAAAMFAAAADQLLQKVLASEPTGVRDLSIGIQALVWYAANTSNADNRALALDKIAAWGETLAQTPHSLPVEHATVARGLIEAGRITGNDTLLDAAAKHLGLLLAAYVSETGAFSGQDTYTADDAGTIMGALNAGRLFLGDRIDQAKVEAVFAGFFEGVVNLGGLQISAPPINLFKAPFEQEEPPIFLRYPALPVPPMAGGDFGIAPVLAASTTWDGSRWTADTAHFDTAGAMHSINEFIWFHNDEVNGFPELP
;
A
#
# COMPACT_ATOMS: atom_id res chain seq x y z
N THR A 1 -38.89 7.24 -70.31
CA THR A 1 -39.26 7.49 -68.90
C THR A 1 -38.89 6.26 -68.11
N GLN A 2 -37.70 6.25 -67.52
CA GLN A 2 -37.21 5.23 -66.57
C GLN A 2 -37.19 5.85 -65.16
N PRO A 3 -37.48 5.08 -64.10
CA PRO A 3 -37.44 5.55 -62.73
C PRO A 3 -35.97 5.76 -62.27
N PRO A 4 -35.74 6.65 -61.29
CA PRO A 4 -34.39 6.97 -60.82
C PRO A 4 -33.75 5.77 -60.10
N PRO A 5 -32.41 5.69 -60.10
CA PRO A 5 -31.68 4.57 -59.51
C PRO A 5 -31.76 4.60 -57.97
N THR A 6 -31.91 3.41 -57.40
CA THR A 6 -31.77 3.10 -55.98
C THR A 6 -30.42 3.59 -55.44
N PRO A 7 -30.35 4.20 -54.25
CA PRO A 7 -29.07 4.49 -53.63
C PRO A 7 -28.38 3.18 -53.28
N THR A 8 -27.21 2.95 -53.86
CA THR A 8 -26.25 1.94 -53.42
C THR A 8 -25.90 2.19 -51.96
N GLN A 9 -26.24 1.24 -51.09
CA GLN A 9 -25.67 1.15 -49.76
C GLN A 9 -24.15 1.14 -49.91
N SER A 10 -23.49 2.09 -49.25
CA SER A 10 -22.06 2.03 -48.96
C SER A 10 -21.80 0.72 -48.21
N VAL A 11 -21.05 -0.17 -48.84
CA VAL A 11 -20.50 -1.35 -48.17
C VAL A 11 -19.52 -0.82 -47.12
N GLU A 12 -19.89 -0.89 -45.85
CA GLU A 12 -18.96 -0.71 -44.74
C GLU A 12 -17.79 -1.68 -44.92
N PRO A 13 -16.56 -1.27 -44.61
CA PRO A 13 -15.41 -2.14 -44.70
C PRO A 13 -15.65 -3.34 -43.78
N THR A 14 -15.58 -4.56 -44.34
CA THR A 14 -15.59 -5.80 -43.57
C THR A 14 -14.35 -5.81 -42.67
N ALA A 15 -14.51 -5.34 -41.43
CA ALA A 15 -13.54 -5.52 -40.38
C ALA A 15 -13.28 -7.02 -40.23
N THR A 16 -12.01 -7.38 -40.10
CA THR A 16 -11.60 -8.75 -39.77
C THR A 16 -12.39 -9.20 -38.52
N PRO A 17 -13.01 -10.39 -38.51
CA PRO A 17 -13.70 -10.87 -37.31
C PRO A 17 -12.72 -10.88 -36.14
N ILE A 18 -13.00 -10.10 -35.11
CA ILE A 18 -12.22 -10.12 -33.87
C ILE A 18 -12.53 -11.47 -33.18
N PRO A 19 -11.51 -12.28 -32.86
CA PRO A 19 -11.72 -13.53 -32.14
C PRO A 19 -12.25 -13.24 -30.72
N PHE A 20 -12.98 -14.20 -30.14
CA PHE A 20 -13.37 -14.10 -28.74
C PHE A 20 -12.17 -14.48 -27.87
N ASP A 21 -11.60 -13.50 -27.17
CA ASP A 21 -10.45 -13.61 -26.27
C ASP A 21 -10.80 -13.08 -24.87
N GLY A 22 -9.81 -13.02 -23.98
CA GLY A 22 -9.97 -12.56 -22.59
C GLY A 22 -10.58 -11.16 -22.50
N THR A 23 -10.09 -10.22 -23.30
CA THR A 23 -10.62 -8.85 -23.35
C THR A 23 -12.09 -8.84 -23.77
N ALA A 24 -12.50 -9.65 -24.76
CA ALA A 24 -13.91 -9.74 -25.12
C ALA A 24 -14.78 -10.30 -23.98
N ALA A 25 -14.27 -11.25 -23.18
CA ALA A 25 -14.97 -11.77 -22.02
C ALA A 25 -15.09 -10.74 -20.88
N GLU A 26 -14.04 -9.97 -20.61
CA GLU A 26 -14.03 -8.89 -19.62
C GLU A 26 -15.06 -7.81 -19.97
N GLU A 27 -15.03 -7.33 -21.21
CA GLU A 27 -15.94 -6.31 -21.73
C GLU A 27 -17.40 -6.79 -21.74
N GLU A 28 -17.66 -8.01 -22.21
CA GLU A 28 -19.02 -8.57 -22.15
C GLU A 28 -19.50 -8.72 -20.69
N GLY A 29 -18.61 -9.09 -19.77
CA GLY A 29 -18.87 -9.10 -18.34
C GLY A 29 -19.35 -7.73 -17.83
N TYR A 30 -18.60 -6.67 -18.12
CA TYR A 30 -18.96 -5.29 -17.79
C TYR A 30 -20.36 -4.93 -18.32
N TRP A 31 -20.66 -5.26 -19.57
CA TRP A 31 -21.97 -4.95 -20.16
C TRP A 31 -23.10 -5.79 -19.60
N TYR A 32 -22.91 -7.09 -19.40
CA TYR A 32 -23.93 -7.98 -18.82
C TYR A 32 -24.24 -7.60 -17.38
N SER A 33 -23.23 -7.17 -16.64
CA SER A 33 -23.38 -6.59 -15.31
C SER A 33 -24.34 -5.39 -15.31
N ARG A 34 -24.20 -4.47 -16.27
CA ARG A 34 -25.10 -3.30 -16.43
C ARG A 34 -26.51 -3.70 -16.86
N TYR A 35 -26.61 -4.65 -17.79
CA TYR A 35 -27.88 -5.09 -18.34
C TYR A 35 -28.74 -5.74 -17.25
N ASN A 36 -28.16 -6.64 -16.47
CA ASN A 36 -28.84 -7.33 -15.39
C ASN A 36 -29.31 -6.34 -14.32
N LEU A 37 -28.42 -5.45 -13.84
CA LEU A 37 -28.78 -4.42 -12.87
C LEU A 37 -29.95 -3.56 -13.36
N GLY A 38 -29.81 -2.92 -14.52
CA GLY A 38 -30.82 -1.98 -15.01
C GLY A 38 -32.16 -2.63 -15.32
N ASN A 39 -32.18 -3.92 -15.71
CA ASN A 39 -33.42 -4.67 -15.88
C ASN A 39 -34.08 -5.02 -14.55
N LEU A 40 -33.31 -5.41 -13.55
CA LEU A 40 -33.83 -5.63 -12.20
C LEU A 40 -34.39 -4.33 -11.61
N VAL A 41 -33.54 -3.34 -11.33
CA VAL A 41 -33.87 -2.26 -10.39
C VAL A 41 -34.71 -1.14 -11.01
N PHE A 42 -34.71 -0.97 -12.34
CA PHE A 42 -35.48 0.10 -12.99
C PHE A 42 -36.68 -0.35 -13.82
N ARG A 43 -36.67 -1.58 -14.33
CA ARG A 43 -37.56 -2.02 -15.42
C ARG A 43 -38.51 -3.15 -15.03
N SER A 44 -38.05 -4.14 -14.28
CA SER A 44 -38.82 -5.36 -13.98
C SER A 44 -40.03 -5.13 -13.07
N ALA A 45 -39.87 -4.24 -12.08
CA ALA A 45 -40.70 -4.16 -10.86
C ALA A 45 -40.72 -5.45 -10.03
N LEU A 46 -39.65 -6.26 -10.09
CA LEU A 46 -39.42 -7.46 -9.27
C LEU A 46 -39.05 -7.09 -7.82
N GLY A 47 -39.96 -6.42 -7.13
CA GLY A 47 -39.74 -6.00 -5.74
C GLY A 47 -40.76 -4.98 -5.25
N GLU A 48 -40.52 -4.50 -4.03
CA GLU A 48 -41.25 -3.36 -3.50
C GLU A 48 -40.72 -2.07 -4.12
N THR A 49 -41.52 -1.43 -4.97
CA THR A 49 -41.14 -0.14 -5.56
C THR A 49 -41.28 1.01 -4.56
N PHE A 50 -40.46 2.04 -4.71
CA PHE A 50 -40.68 3.33 -4.07
C PHE A 50 -40.71 4.47 -5.09
N LYS A 51 -41.20 5.63 -4.66
CA LYS A 51 -41.22 6.84 -5.48
C LYS A 51 -40.36 7.89 -4.80
N PRO A 52 -39.18 8.23 -5.35
CA PRO A 52 -38.38 9.33 -4.84
C PRO A 52 -39.18 10.63 -4.79
N ASP A 53 -38.93 11.45 -3.76
CA ASP A 53 -39.54 12.78 -3.67
C ASP A 53 -39.13 13.62 -4.90
N PRO A 54 -40.07 14.34 -5.55
CA PRO A 54 -39.75 15.22 -6.67
C PRO A 54 -38.61 16.21 -6.39
N GLU A 55 -38.46 16.71 -5.16
CA GLU A 55 -37.37 17.61 -4.78
C GLU A 55 -36.02 16.89 -4.72
N ILE A 56 -36.00 15.62 -4.30
CA ILE A 56 -34.78 14.79 -4.34
C ILE A 56 -34.37 14.54 -5.79
N ILE A 57 -35.33 14.21 -6.67
CA ILE A 57 -35.05 14.03 -8.10
C ILE A 57 -34.50 15.31 -8.73
N LYS A 58 -35.06 16.47 -8.37
CA LYS A 58 -34.54 17.76 -8.84
C LYS A 58 -33.12 18.01 -8.34
N SER A 59 -32.83 17.69 -7.08
CA SER A 59 -31.47 17.75 -6.54
C SER A 59 -30.52 16.80 -7.29
N PHE A 60 -30.96 15.60 -7.66
CA PHE A 60 -30.12 14.67 -8.40
C PHE A 60 -29.78 15.18 -9.80
N ILE A 61 -30.74 15.79 -10.50
CA ILE A 61 -30.49 16.42 -11.79
C ILE A 61 -29.42 17.51 -11.64
N GLN A 62 -29.53 18.37 -10.62
CA GLN A 62 -28.55 19.45 -10.38
C GLN A 62 -27.15 18.95 -10.00
N LEU A 63 -27.05 17.82 -9.30
CA LEU A 63 -25.77 17.21 -8.93
C LEU A 63 -25.12 16.46 -10.10
N ALA A 64 -25.93 15.95 -11.03
CA ALA A 64 -25.46 15.27 -12.23
C ALA A 64 -25.07 16.23 -13.35
N ASP A 65 -25.71 17.40 -13.41
CA ASP A 65 -25.60 18.36 -14.50
C ASP A 65 -25.66 19.79 -13.93
N ALA A 66 -24.50 20.45 -13.93
CA ALA A 66 -24.36 21.82 -13.48
C ALA A 66 -24.73 22.86 -14.56
N ASN A 67 -24.89 22.45 -15.82
CA ASN A 67 -25.18 23.31 -16.96
C ASN A 67 -26.23 22.70 -17.92
N PRO A 68 -27.52 22.69 -17.53
CA PRO A 68 -28.56 22.01 -18.30
C PRO A 68 -28.86 22.60 -19.70
N ASP A 69 -28.21 23.70 -20.07
CA ASP A 69 -28.38 24.37 -21.37
C ASP A 69 -27.36 23.90 -22.43
N ASP A 70 -26.39 23.03 -22.11
CA ASP A 70 -25.37 22.55 -23.05
C ASP A 70 -25.83 21.43 -24.00
N GLY A 71 -26.99 20.81 -23.72
CA GLY A 71 -27.58 19.77 -24.53
C GLY A 71 -27.46 18.35 -23.96
N ASP A 72 -26.73 18.15 -22.85
CA ASP A 72 -26.64 16.88 -22.12
C ASP A 72 -27.44 16.93 -20.81
N THR A 73 -28.77 17.08 -20.93
CA THR A 73 -29.62 17.20 -19.73
C THR A 73 -30.04 15.84 -19.18
N ALA A 74 -29.71 15.59 -17.90
CA ALA A 74 -30.22 14.42 -17.18
C ALA A 74 -31.75 14.48 -16.98
N ALA A 75 -32.45 13.37 -17.27
CA ALA A 75 -33.88 13.25 -17.02
C ALA A 75 -34.29 11.87 -16.49
N PRO A 76 -35.28 11.79 -15.58
CA PRO A 76 -35.90 10.53 -15.20
C PRO A 76 -36.56 9.87 -16.41
N LYS A 77 -36.27 8.58 -16.63
CA LYS A 77 -36.93 7.82 -17.70
C LYS A 77 -38.40 7.57 -17.36
N LYS A 78 -39.25 7.61 -18.39
CA LYS A 78 -40.68 7.34 -18.24
C LYS A 78 -40.87 5.90 -17.73
N GLY A 79 -41.75 5.75 -16.74
CA GLY A 79 -42.11 4.42 -16.22
C GLY A 79 -40.99 3.74 -15.44
N VAL A 80 -39.98 4.45 -14.95
CA VAL A 80 -39.00 3.89 -14.01
C VAL A 80 -39.70 3.39 -12.73
N ALA A 81 -39.24 2.27 -12.18
CA ALA A 81 -39.76 1.68 -10.94
C ALA A 81 -38.61 1.26 -10.00
N PRO A 82 -37.98 2.22 -9.31
CA PRO A 82 -36.89 1.92 -8.39
C PRO A 82 -37.40 1.09 -7.21
N LEU A 83 -36.55 0.21 -6.68
CA LEU A 83 -36.85 -0.80 -5.68
C LEU A 83 -36.26 -0.40 -4.31
N ARG A 84 -37.05 -0.60 -3.26
CA ARG A 84 -36.61 -0.49 -1.85
C ARG A 84 -36.46 -1.86 -1.18
N ALA A 85 -36.90 -2.93 -1.84
CA ALA A 85 -36.62 -4.31 -1.50
C ALA A 85 -36.82 -5.17 -2.76
N VAL A 86 -35.96 -6.16 -2.95
CA VAL A 86 -36.03 -7.08 -4.10
C VAL A 86 -36.67 -8.42 -3.73
N TYR A 87 -37.41 -8.99 -4.68
CA TYR A 87 -37.96 -10.35 -4.57
C TYR A 87 -36.95 -11.40 -5.06
N ALA A 88 -37.08 -12.63 -4.56
CA ALA A 88 -36.09 -13.69 -4.80
C ALA A 88 -35.97 -14.09 -6.28
N SER A 89 -37.09 -14.24 -7.00
CA SER A 89 -37.03 -14.62 -8.42
C SER A 89 -38.30 -14.25 -9.21
N GLY A 90 -38.21 -14.23 -10.54
CA GLY A 90 -39.35 -13.98 -11.42
C GLY A 90 -39.13 -14.47 -12.86
N ASP A 91 -40.20 -14.44 -13.66
CA ASP A 91 -40.11 -14.72 -15.10
C ASP A 91 -39.73 -13.44 -15.86
N PRO A 92 -38.57 -13.38 -16.56
CA PRO A 92 -38.10 -12.19 -17.24
C PRO A 92 -38.77 -11.87 -18.59
N HIS A 93 -39.83 -12.60 -18.97
CA HIS A 93 -40.62 -12.28 -20.16
C HIS A 93 -41.39 -10.97 -20.02
N TYR A 94 -41.37 -10.16 -21.07
CA TYR A 94 -42.20 -8.95 -21.13
C TYR A 94 -43.67 -9.31 -21.31
N ILE A 95 -44.54 -8.62 -20.58
CA ILE A 95 -46.00 -8.81 -20.67
C ILE A 95 -46.69 -7.95 -21.73
N GLN A 96 -45.93 -7.09 -22.40
CA GLN A 96 -46.41 -6.22 -23.47
C GLN A 96 -45.28 -5.82 -24.42
N LYS A 97 -45.63 -5.26 -25.58
CA LYS A 97 -44.67 -4.86 -26.60
C LYS A 97 -43.67 -3.81 -26.05
N LEU A 98 -42.39 -4.13 -26.18
CA LEU A 98 -41.26 -3.30 -25.77
C LEU A 98 -41.25 -1.93 -26.48
N ASP A 99 -41.20 -0.87 -25.67
CA ASP A 99 -40.77 0.48 -26.04
C ASP A 99 -39.55 0.85 -25.19
N VAL A 100 -38.40 1.05 -25.85
CA VAL A 100 -37.12 1.32 -25.17
C VAL A 100 -37.12 2.66 -24.42
N ASN A 101 -38.03 3.58 -24.76
CA ASN A 101 -38.16 4.89 -24.12
C ASN A 101 -39.19 4.92 -22.98
N ASP A 102 -39.91 3.82 -22.74
CA ASP A 102 -40.89 3.69 -21.67
C ASP A 102 -40.64 2.40 -20.87
N PHE A 103 -39.99 2.54 -19.71
CA PHE A 103 -39.66 1.42 -18.84
C PHE A 103 -40.93 0.75 -18.28
N GLY A 104 -42.08 1.41 -18.30
CA GLY A 104 -43.36 0.78 -17.95
C GLY A 104 -43.76 -0.35 -18.91
N THR A 105 -43.19 -0.38 -20.12
CA THR A 105 -43.39 -1.48 -21.08
C THR A 105 -42.47 -2.68 -20.86
N GLN A 106 -41.52 -2.55 -19.93
CA GLN A 106 -40.45 -3.52 -19.67
C GLN A 106 -40.70 -4.33 -18.38
N ARG A 107 -41.96 -4.32 -17.90
CA ARG A 107 -42.40 -5.03 -16.70
C ARG A 107 -42.49 -6.53 -16.94
N TRP A 108 -42.21 -7.26 -15.88
CA TRP A 108 -42.38 -8.71 -15.81
C TRP A 108 -43.73 -9.05 -15.18
N ASP A 109 -44.20 -10.29 -15.35
CA ASP A 109 -45.49 -10.71 -14.81
C ASP A 109 -45.42 -10.85 -13.27
N PRO A 110 -46.13 -10.03 -12.48
CA PRO A 110 -46.13 -10.15 -11.03
C PRO A 110 -46.65 -11.50 -10.51
N ALA A 111 -47.45 -12.22 -11.31
CA ALA A 111 -47.92 -13.56 -10.94
C ALA A 111 -46.80 -14.61 -10.97
N SER A 112 -45.67 -14.32 -11.62
CA SER A 112 -44.51 -15.21 -11.70
C SER A 112 -43.53 -15.07 -10.54
N PHE A 113 -43.69 -14.02 -9.73
CA PHE A 113 -42.71 -13.63 -8.71
C PHE A 113 -42.74 -14.56 -7.52
N ASP A 114 -41.55 -15.01 -7.11
CA ASP A 114 -41.31 -15.46 -5.75
C ASP A 114 -41.06 -14.22 -4.89
N THR A 115 -42.09 -13.80 -4.15
CA THR A 115 -42.08 -12.55 -3.39
C THR A 115 -41.28 -12.62 -2.08
N THR A 116 -40.58 -13.72 -1.82
CA THR A 116 -39.69 -13.83 -0.66
C THR A 116 -38.58 -12.78 -0.77
N ILE A 117 -38.39 -11.98 0.28
CA ILE A 117 -37.28 -11.01 0.36
C ILE A 117 -36.20 -11.64 1.22
N THR A 118 -35.05 -11.95 0.63
CA THR A 118 -33.94 -12.63 1.34
C THR A 118 -32.78 -11.67 1.61
N ALA A 119 -32.05 -11.91 2.71
CA ALA A 119 -30.85 -11.14 3.04
C ALA A 119 -29.80 -11.20 1.92
N ARG A 120 -29.63 -12.36 1.28
CA ARG A 120 -28.66 -12.56 0.19
C ARG A 120 -29.02 -11.78 -1.08
N ALA A 121 -30.28 -11.83 -1.52
CA ALA A 121 -30.72 -11.06 -2.69
C ALA A 121 -30.59 -9.54 -2.45
N MET A 122 -30.97 -9.08 -1.25
CA MET A 122 -30.83 -7.68 -0.85
C MET A 122 -29.35 -7.26 -0.80
N GLY A 123 -28.50 -8.04 -0.14
CA GLY A 123 -27.08 -7.71 0.02
C GLY A 123 -26.35 -7.61 -1.32
N TRP A 124 -26.50 -8.61 -2.19
CA TRP A 124 -25.87 -8.56 -3.52
C TRP A 124 -26.40 -7.43 -4.39
N THR A 125 -27.70 -7.12 -4.32
CA THR A 125 -28.28 -5.99 -5.05
C THR A 125 -27.73 -4.66 -4.53
N MET A 126 -27.62 -4.49 -3.21
CA MET A 126 -27.05 -3.28 -2.60
C MET A 126 -25.61 -3.06 -3.05
N ILE A 127 -24.76 -4.08 -2.97
CA ILE A 127 -23.37 -4.02 -3.48
C ILE A 127 -23.42 -3.61 -4.96
N LYS A 128 -24.29 -4.23 -5.76
CA LYS A 128 -24.35 -3.95 -7.19
C LYS A 128 -24.73 -2.52 -7.54
N GLU A 129 -25.70 -1.98 -6.81
CA GLU A 129 -26.12 -0.58 -6.93
C GLU A 129 -24.96 0.36 -6.59
N ILE A 130 -24.19 0.05 -5.54
CA ILE A 130 -23.04 0.86 -5.10
C ILE A 130 -21.89 0.79 -6.10
N GLU A 131 -21.56 -0.41 -6.60
CA GLU A 131 -20.48 -0.59 -7.57
C GLU A 131 -20.76 0.17 -8.88
N TRP A 132 -22.00 0.13 -9.39
CA TRP A 132 -22.35 0.96 -10.55
C TRP A 132 -22.49 2.44 -10.23
N SER A 133 -22.87 2.80 -9.00
CA SER A 133 -22.79 4.20 -8.55
C SER A 133 -21.34 4.69 -8.62
N LYS A 134 -20.35 3.91 -8.16
CA LYS A 134 -18.91 4.23 -8.28
C LYS A 134 -18.47 4.31 -9.74
N GLN A 135 -18.90 3.37 -10.58
CA GLN A 135 -18.59 3.39 -12.02
C GLN A 135 -19.09 4.66 -12.71
N PHE A 136 -20.37 5.01 -12.54
CA PHE A 136 -20.92 6.27 -13.05
C PHE A 136 -20.37 7.51 -12.33
N HIS A 137 -19.48 7.31 -11.35
CA HIS A 137 -18.76 8.38 -10.70
C HIS A 137 -17.44 8.75 -11.41
N VAL A 138 -16.79 7.81 -12.13
CA VAL A 138 -15.48 7.98 -12.77
C VAL A 138 -15.45 9.19 -13.71
N ASP A 139 -14.63 10.19 -13.38
CA ASP A 139 -14.68 11.50 -14.06
C ASP A 139 -14.13 11.40 -15.51
N ASN A 140 -13.14 10.54 -15.76
CA ASN A 140 -12.57 10.37 -17.11
C ASN A 140 -13.48 9.58 -18.07
N HIS A 141 -14.39 8.76 -17.54
CA HIS A 141 -15.26 7.90 -18.34
C HIS A 141 -16.64 8.54 -18.53
N PHE A 142 -17.23 9.05 -17.44
CA PHE A 142 -18.58 9.63 -17.45
C PHE A 142 -18.61 11.13 -17.24
N GLY A 143 -17.46 11.82 -17.28
CA GLY A 143 -17.36 13.27 -17.14
C GLY A 143 -17.64 13.77 -15.72
N THR A 144 -17.36 15.05 -15.52
CA THR A 144 -17.76 15.83 -14.34
C THR A 144 -19.11 16.51 -14.58
N PRO A 145 -19.80 17.03 -13.54
CA PRO A 145 -21.05 17.78 -13.74
C PRO A 145 -20.91 19.04 -14.60
N GLN A 146 -19.70 19.47 -14.94
CA GLN A 146 -19.43 20.61 -15.82
C GLN A 146 -19.27 20.21 -17.30
N ASP A 147 -19.11 18.92 -17.59
CA ASP A 147 -18.89 18.41 -18.94
C ASP A 147 -20.21 18.15 -19.66
N ASP A 148 -20.19 18.26 -20.99
CA ASP A 148 -21.34 18.16 -21.91
C ASP A 148 -21.64 16.72 -22.38
N PHE A 149 -21.20 15.72 -21.60
CA PHE A 149 -21.51 14.32 -21.81
C PHE A 149 -21.61 13.57 -20.46
N GLY A 150 -22.34 12.44 -20.44
CA GLY A 150 -22.42 11.54 -19.29
C GLY A 150 -23.43 11.93 -18.20
N ALA A 151 -24.12 13.08 -18.28
CA ALA A 151 -25.05 13.57 -17.27
C ALA A 151 -26.15 12.56 -16.92
N GLN A 152 -26.72 11.90 -17.94
CA GLN A 152 -27.74 10.87 -17.74
C GLN A 152 -27.23 9.71 -16.87
N TRP A 153 -25.96 9.33 -17.00
CA TRP A 153 -25.35 8.23 -16.26
C TRP A 153 -24.96 8.64 -14.84
N ARG A 154 -24.42 9.84 -14.65
CA ARG A 154 -24.23 10.42 -13.30
C ARG A 154 -25.54 10.49 -12.52
N PHE A 155 -26.64 10.86 -13.19
CA PHE A 155 -27.98 10.84 -12.59
C PHE A 155 -28.45 9.42 -12.21
N VAL A 156 -28.18 8.43 -13.07
CA VAL A 156 -28.46 7.02 -12.76
C VAL A 156 -27.65 6.57 -11.54
N GLY A 157 -26.37 6.94 -11.44
CA GLY A 157 -25.53 6.66 -10.27
C GLY A 157 -26.10 7.22 -8.97
N LEU A 158 -26.64 8.45 -8.97
CA LEU A 158 -27.33 9.03 -7.82
C LEU A 158 -28.61 8.27 -7.44
N LEU A 159 -29.36 7.79 -8.43
CA LEU A 159 -30.57 7.01 -8.19
C LEU A 159 -30.25 5.62 -7.62
N LEU A 160 -29.25 4.93 -8.17
CA LEU A 160 -28.75 3.64 -7.64
C LEU A 160 -28.27 3.78 -6.19
N ASN A 161 -27.50 4.82 -5.88
CA ASN A 161 -27.08 5.09 -4.51
C ASN A 161 -28.29 5.30 -3.58
N ALA A 162 -29.37 5.92 -4.07
CA ALA A 162 -30.60 6.07 -3.31
C ALA A 162 -31.33 4.74 -3.09
N GLU A 163 -31.35 3.84 -4.08
CA GLU A 163 -31.91 2.49 -3.96
C GLU A 163 -31.15 1.68 -2.90
N ALA A 164 -29.82 1.66 -2.95
CA ALA A 164 -28.98 0.94 -1.97
C ALA A 164 -29.29 1.38 -0.54
N LYS A 165 -29.47 2.68 -0.34
CA LYS A 165 -29.88 3.25 0.95
C LYS A 165 -31.29 2.84 1.36
N GLN A 166 -32.25 2.83 0.43
CA GLN A 166 -33.62 2.39 0.73
C GLN A 166 -33.65 0.89 1.07
N GLN A 167 -32.90 0.07 0.35
CA GLN A 167 -32.76 -1.37 0.61
C GLN A 167 -32.14 -1.64 1.98
N GLY A 168 -31.02 -0.98 2.29
CA GLY A 168 -30.37 -1.10 3.60
C GLY A 168 -31.29 -0.67 4.75
N LEU A 169 -32.05 0.42 4.58
CA LEU A 169 -33.03 0.89 5.57
C LEU A 169 -34.23 -0.06 5.69
N TYR A 170 -34.71 -0.62 4.59
CA TYR A 170 -35.81 -1.59 4.60
C TYR A 170 -35.42 -2.83 5.41
N ALA A 171 -34.21 -3.37 5.19
CA ALA A 171 -33.69 -4.51 5.93
C ALA A 171 -33.62 -4.22 7.45
N LEU A 172 -33.08 -3.06 7.84
CA LEU A 172 -33.01 -2.65 9.25
C LEU A 172 -34.39 -2.50 9.93
N GLN A 173 -35.39 -2.04 9.18
CA GLN A 173 -36.72 -1.72 9.71
C GLN A 173 -37.67 -2.91 9.72
N ASN A 174 -37.60 -3.77 8.70
CA ASN A 174 -38.62 -4.80 8.46
C ASN A 174 -38.09 -6.23 8.64
N LEU A 175 -36.79 -6.46 8.45
CA LEU A 175 -36.19 -7.80 8.39
C LEU A 175 -35.29 -8.09 9.60
N LYS A 176 -34.75 -7.06 10.24
CA LYS A 176 -33.88 -7.21 11.40
C LYS A 176 -34.61 -7.78 12.62
N ASN A 177 -34.13 -8.89 13.14
CA ASN A 177 -34.67 -9.52 14.34
C ASN A 177 -34.12 -8.89 15.65
N GLU A 178 -34.49 -9.48 16.79
CA GLU A 178 -34.07 -9.01 18.12
C GLU A 178 -32.58 -9.22 18.38
N GLN A 179 -31.95 -10.18 17.71
CA GLN A 179 -30.53 -10.49 17.80
C GLN A 179 -29.67 -9.60 16.91
N GLY A 180 -30.26 -8.76 16.05
CA GLY A 180 -29.53 -7.92 15.09
C GLY A 180 -29.23 -8.58 13.75
N LEU A 181 -29.70 -9.82 13.52
CA LEU A 181 -29.59 -10.52 12.24
C LEU A 181 -30.71 -10.11 11.29
N ILE A 182 -30.46 -10.20 9.98
CA ILE A 182 -31.41 -9.87 8.92
C ILE A 182 -32.13 -11.15 8.49
N ALA A 183 -33.39 -11.34 8.90
CA ALA A 183 -34.19 -12.47 8.46
C ALA A 183 -34.74 -12.26 7.05
N ASP A 184 -35.20 -13.31 6.40
CA ASP A 184 -36.06 -13.17 5.23
C ASP A 184 -37.48 -12.71 5.63
N SER A 185 -38.32 -12.41 4.63
CA SER A 185 -39.71 -12.01 4.85
C SER A 185 -40.58 -13.06 5.56
N ASP A 186 -40.12 -14.32 5.63
CA ASP A 186 -40.78 -15.44 6.32
C ASP A 186 -40.19 -15.68 7.73
N GLY A 187 -39.19 -14.90 8.14
CA GLY A 187 -38.53 -14.95 9.44
C GLY A 187 -37.42 -15.99 9.56
N GLN A 188 -36.94 -16.59 8.47
CA GLN A 188 -35.79 -17.50 8.47
C GLN A 188 -34.47 -16.75 8.35
N ILE A 189 -33.39 -17.36 8.84
CA ILE A 189 -32.03 -16.82 8.73
C ILE A 189 -31.27 -17.59 7.67
N ASP A 190 -30.88 -16.89 6.61
CA ASP A 190 -29.83 -17.32 5.68
C ASP A 190 -28.48 -16.83 6.22
N TRP A 191 -27.63 -17.77 6.65
CA TRP A 191 -26.34 -17.46 7.27
C TRP A 191 -25.33 -16.88 6.27
N SER A 192 -25.22 -17.42 5.05
CA SER A 192 -24.35 -16.81 4.04
C SER A 192 -24.88 -15.44 3.63
N GLY A 193 -26.21 -15.26 3.59
CA GLY A 193 -26.85 -13.96 3.40
C GLY A 193 -26.49 -12.93 4.49
N GLN A 194 -26.16 -13.35 5.72
CA GLN A 194 -25.70 -12.40 6.75
C GLN A 194 -24.32 -11.84 6.42
N TRP A 195 -23.42 -12.66 5.89
CA TRP A 195 -22.09 -12.23 5.47
C TRP A 195 -22.18 -11.25 4.30
N VAL A 196 -23.00 -11.56 3.29
CA VAL A 196 -23.25 -10.65 2.17
C VAL A 196 -23.86 -9.32 2.64
N MET A 197 -24.76 -9.33 3.62
CA MET A 197 -25.30 -8.09 4.20
C MET A 197 -24.25 -7.30 4.99
N LEU A 198 -23.29 -7.96 5.66
CA LEU A 198 -22.19 -7.29 6.34
C LEU A 198 -21.33 -6.54 5.33
N GLU A 199 -20.96 -7.20 4.24
CA GLU A 199 -20.25 -6.59 3.10
C GLU A 199 -21.02 -5.40 2.54
N ALA A 200 -22.30 -5.59 2.21
CA ALA A 200 -23.14 -4.54 1.63
C ALA A 200 -23.25 -3.29 2.52
N TYR A 201 -23.38 -3.46 3.84
CA TYR A 201 -23.40 -2.31 4.75
C TYR A 201 -22.04 -1.63 4.87
N SER A 202 -20.95 -2.40 4.91
CA SER A 202 -19.58 -1.88 4.95
C SER A 202 -19.24 -1.08 3.71
N ASP A 203 -19.51 -1.63 2.53
CA ASP A 203 -19.26 -0.96 1.26
C ASP A 203 -20.10 0.33 1.11
N LEU A 204 -21.40 0.26 1.43
CA LEU A 204 -22.27 1.44 1.41
C LEU A 204 -21.77 2.54 2.36
N ALA A 205 -21.37 2.15 3.57
CA ALA A 205 -20.85 3.09 4.55
C ALA A 205 -19.57 3.76 4.05
N ALA A 206 -18.65 2.99 3.46
CA ALA A 206 -17.40 3.49 2.91
C ALA A 206 -17.63 4.48 1.77
N ALA A 207 -18.46 4.10 0.79
CA ALA A 207 -18.78 4.94 -0.35
C ALA A 207 -19.44 6.27 0.06
N LEU A 208 -20.27 6.28 1.10
CA LEU A 208 -20.90 7.51 1.61
C LEU A 208 -19.97 8.34 2.50
N LYS A 209 -18.97 7.74 3.13
CA LYS A 209 -18.02 8.43 4.02
C LYS A 209 -16.90 9.12 3.28
N ALA A 210 -16.43 8.53 2.18
CA ALA A 210 -15.26 9.02 1.46
C ALA A 210 -15.46 10.46 0.94
N ASP A 211 -14.43 11.31 1.03
CA ASP A 211 -14.47 12.68 0.50
C ASP A 211 -14.40 12.70 -1.05
N ALA A 212 -13.75 11.68 -1.62
CA ALA A 212 -13.67 11.41 -3.05
C ALA A 212 -13.78 9.89 -3.29
N LEU A 213 -14.33 9.51 -4.45
CA LEU A 213 -14.29 8.13 -4.92
C LEU A 213 -13.10 7.91 -5.86
N PRO A 214 -12.64 6.66 -6.07
CA PRO A 214 -11.60 6.36 -7.04
C PRO A 214 -11.88 7.01 -8.41
N HIS A 215 -10.84 7.54 -9.05
CA HIS A 215 -10.91 8.21 -10.35
C HIS A 215 -11.83 9.44 -10.41
N SER A 216 -12.10 10.07 -9.27
CA SER A 216 -12.91 11.28 -9.19
C SER A 216 -12.33 12.33 -8.26
N ALA A 217 -12.49 13.61 -8.61
CA ALA A 217 -11.98 14.72 -7.80
C ALA A 217 -12.82 15.01 -6.54
N SER A 218 -14.03 14.45 -6.45
CA SER A 218 -14.96 14.63 -5.34
C SER A 218 -15.89 13.43 -5.22
N ASN A 219 -16.72 13.38 -4.19
CA ASN A 219 -17.77 12.35 -4.04
C ASN A 219 -19.17 12.99 -4.01
N ARG A 220 -19.94 12.81 -5.10
CA ARG A 220 -21.32 13.28 -5.25
C ARG A 220 -22.30 12.56 -4.31
N TYR A 221 -21.90 11.42 -3.76
CA TYR A 221 -22.69 10.62 -2.82
C TYR A 221 -22.34 10.88 -1.36
N HIS A 222 -21.33 11.73 -1.09
CA HIS A 222 -20.82 11.98 0.25
C HIS A 222 -21.94 12.37 1.23
N ASN A 223 -22.14 11.55 2.25
CA ASN A 223 -23.17 11.71 3.26
C ASN A 223 -22.73 11.05 4.57
N PRO A 224 -21.92 11.73 5.40
CA PRO A 224 -21.33 11.14 6.60
C PRO A 224 -22.37 10.74 7.65
N GLN A 225 -23.54 11.39 7.65
CA GLN A 225 -24.64 11.03 8.56
C GLN A 225 -25.23 9.67 8.19
N GLN A 226 -25.50 9.42 6.92
CA GLN A 226 -25.98 8.11 6.45
C GLN A 226 -24.87 7.06 6.48
N ALA A 227 -23.62 7.44 6.21
CA ALA A 227 -22.47 6.56 6.40
C ALA A 227 -22.40 6.01 7.83
N SER A 228 -22.61 6.86 8.84
CA SER A 228 -22.66 6.43 10.25
C SER A 228 -23.81 5.47 10.55
N VAL A 229 -24.97 5.61 9.89
CA VAL A 229 -26.10 4.68 10.05
C VAL A 229 -25.73 3.29 9.52
N PHE A 230 -25.17 3.21 8.31
CA PHE A 230 -24.83 1.94 7.69
C PHE A 230 -23.57 1.31 8.31
N GLY A 231 -22.57 2.12 8.71
CA GLY A 231 -21.43 1.63 9.49
C GLY A 231 -21.86 1.07 10.85
N GLY A 232 -22.82 1.72 11.51
CA GLY A 232 -23.44 1.18 12.73
C GLY A 232 -24.23 -0.12 12.50
N ALA A 233 -24.85 -0.28 11.33
CA ALA A 233 -25.51 -1.53 10.94
C ALA A 233 -24.49 -2.65 10.69
N ALA A 234 -23.37 -2.35 10.03
CA ALA A 234 -22.26 -3.28 9.85
C ALA A 234 -21.69 -3.73 11.19
N ASP A 235 -21.42 -2.79 12.11
CA ASP A 235 -20.94 -3.09 13.47
C ASP A 235 -21.90 -4.00 14.26
N MET A 236 -23.20 -3.73 14.16
CA MET A 236 -24.23 -4.54 14.80
C MET A 236 -24.25 -5.96 14.23
N LEU A 237 -24.18 -6.10 12.90
CA LEU A 237 -24.20 -7.41 12.26
C LEU A 237 -22.91 -8.19 12.54
N PHE A 238 -21.75 -7.53 12.50
CA PHE A 238 -20.47 -8.10 12.92
C PHE A 238 -20.52 -8.64 14.35
N ALA A 239 -21.07 -7.86 15.29
CA ALA A 239 -21.27 -8.29 16.68
C ALA A 239 -22.27 -9.46 16.81
N SER A 240 -23.32 -9.47 16.01
CA SER A 240 -24.31 -10.57 15.99
C SER A 240 -23.71 -11.87 15.44
N LEU A 241 -22.68 -11.74 14.61
CA LEU A 241 -21.95 -12.85 14.01
C LEU A 241 -20.75 -13.29 14.83
N THR A 242 -20.40 -12.64 15.96
CA THR A 242 -19.16 -12.92 16.72
C THR A 242 -18.96 -14.41 17.03
N ASP A 243 -20.01 -15.10 17.48
CA ASP A 243 -19.95 -16.54 17.83
C ASP A 243 -20.25 -17.48 16.66
N ARG A 244 -20.56 -16.95 15.46
CA ARG A 244 -20.86 -17.77 14.28
C ARG A 244 -19.58 -18.38 13.73
N GLN A 245 -19.55 -19.71 13.76
CA GLN A 245 -18.61 -20.51 12.96
C GLN A 245 -19.32 -20.93 11.66
N PRO A 246 -18.82 -20.54 10.47
CA PRO A 246 -19.39 -20.95 9.20
C PRO A 246 -19.54 -22.46 9.05
N ALA A 247 -20.63 -22.91 8.44
CA ALA A 247 -21.00 -24.33 8.38
C ALA A 247 -20.34 -25.11 7.24
N ASP A 248 -20.03 -24.45 6.12
CA ASP A 248 -19.53 -25.07 4.90
C ASP A 248 -18.56 -24.15 4.15
N ILE A 249 -18.07 -24.62 2.99
CA ILE A 249 -17.07 -23.95 2.15
C ILE A 249 -17.59 -22.61 1.60
N GLU A 250 -18.86 -22.57 1.18
CA GLU A 250 -19.50 -21.35 0.67
C GLU A 250 -19.54 -20.29 1.76
N GLU A 251 -20.11 -20.62 2.93
CA GLU A 251 -20.24 -19.67 4.01
C GLU A 251 -18.87 -19.22 4.53
N LEU A 252 -17.86 -20.11 4.58
CA LEU A 252 -16.48 -19.73 4.93
C LEU A 252 -15.92 -18.69 3.97
N SER A 253 -16.06 -18.91 2.67
CA SER A 253 -15.55 -18.02 1.63
C SER A 253 -16.22 -16.65 1.67
N LEU A 254 -17.55 -16.62 1.79
CA LEU A 254 -18.31 -15.38 1.91
C LEU A 254 -18.04 -14.66 3.24
N ALA A 255 -17.82 -15.39 4.33
CA ALA A 255 -17.44 -14.79 5.60
C ALA A 255 -16.08 -14.09 5.50
N ILE A 256 -15.09 -14.69 4.83
CA ILE A 256 -13.78 -14.06 4.64
C ILE A 256 -13.92 -12.76 3.84
N GLN A 257 -14.60 -12.81 2.68
CA GLN A 257 -14.84 -11.62 1.82
C GLN A 257 -15.52 -10.49 2.60
N ALA A 258 -16.61 -10.80 3.32
CA ALA A 258 -17.34 -9.81 4.10
C ALA A 258 -16.52 -9.25 5.27
N LEU A 259 -15.71 -10.07 5.92
CA LEU A 259 -14.81 -9.62 6.98
C LEU A 259 -13.70 -8.71 6.44
N THR A 260 -13.21 -8.93 5.22
CA THR A 260 -12.23 -8.04 4.58
C THR A 260 -12.85 -6.65 4.36
N TRP A 261 -14.04 -6.58 3.75
CA TRP A 261 -14.78 -5.33 3.60
C TRP A 261 -15.07 -4.64 4.93
N TYR A 262 -15.46 -5.41 5.95
CA TYR A 262 -15.69 -4.87 7.28
C TYR A 262 -14.41 -4.32 7.92
N ALA A 263 -13.30 -5.06 7.83
CA ALA A 263 -12.01 -4.65 8.35
C ALA A 263 -11.47 -3.40 7.65
N ALA A 264 -11.69 -3.24 6.35
CA ALA A 264 -11.26 -2.05 5.60
C ALA A 264 -12.05 -0.77 5.97
N THR A 265 -13.25 -0.92 6.55
CA THR A 265 -14.22 0.19 6.64
C THR A 265 -14.58 0.60 8.06
N THR A 266 -14.39 -0.28 9.05
CA THR A 266 -14.75 0.03 10.45
C THR A 266 -13.79 1.05 11.08
N ASP A 267 -14.35 2.03 11.80
CA ASP A 267 -13.58 3.00 12.60
C ASP A 267 -13.15 2.45 13.97
N LYS A 268 -13.47 1.18 14.26
CA LYS A 268 -13.22 0.55 15.55
C LYS A 268 -12.03 -0.40 15.45
N ASN A 269 -10.86 0.06 15.88
CA ASN A 269 -9.62 -0.74 15.86
C ASN A 269 -9.78 -2.14 16.47
N GLY A 270 -10.54 -2.27 17.57
CA GLY A 270 -10.82 -3.59 18.17
C GLY A 270 -11.62 -4.51 17.26
N ASN A 271 -12.64 -3.99 16.58
CA ASN A 271 -13.46 -4.76 15.66
C ASN A 271 -12.67 -5.12 14.38
N GLN A 272 -11.82 -4.22 13.90
CA GLN A 272 -10.93 -4.48 12.78
C GLN A 272 -9.95 -5.61 13.11
N ALA A 273 -9.31 -5.56 14.28
CA ALA A 273 -8.41 -6.63 14.75
C ALA A 273 -9.13 -7.97 14.91
N ASP A 274 -10.33 -7.98 15.49
CA ASP A 274 -11.15 -9.18 15.62
C ASP A 274 -11.56 -9.75 14.24
N ALA A 275 -11.88 -8.88 13.27
CA ALA A 275 -12.19 -9.29 11.90
C ALA A 275 -10.98 -9.96 11.25
N LEU A 276 -9.79 -9.35 11.35
CA LEU A 276 -8.53 -9.91 10.85
C LEU A 276 -8.19 -11.26 11.48
N GLN A 277 -8.40 -11.42 12.78
CA GLN A 277 -8.20 -12.70 13.46
C GLN A 277 -9.15 -13.79 12.92
N ARG A 278 -10.40 -13.42 12.64
CA ARG A 278 -11.40 -14.34 12.09
C ARG A 278 -11.10 -14.70 10.64
N ILE A 279 -10.60 -13.77 9.84
CA ILE A 279 -10.11 -14.04 8.47
C ILE A 279 -9.03 -15.11 8.52
N THR A 280 -8.04 -14.98 9.41
CA THR A 280 -7.00 -16.01 9.59
C THR A 280 -7.60 -17.36 9.99
N ARG A 281 -8.46 -17.40 11.01
CA ARG A 281 -9.09 -18.65 11.46
C ARG A 281 -9.91 -19.32 10.36
N PHE A 282 -10.70 -18.55 9.61
CA PHE A 282 -11.54 -19.08 8.54
C PHE A 282 -10.71 -19.46 7.32
N GLY A 283 -9.62 -18.74 7.03
CA GLY A 283 -8.61 -19.10 6.04
C GLY A 283 -7.97 -20.45 6.34
N ASP A 284 -7.57 -20.70 7.60
CA ASP A 284 -7.05 -22.01 8.03
C ASP A 284 -8.07 -23.14 7.82
N MET A 285 -9.34 -22.89 8.15
CA MET A 285 -10.43 -23.86 7.94
C MET A 285 -10.67 -24.12 6.45
N LEU A 286 -10.63 -23.07 5.62
CA LEU A 286 -10.86 -23.15 4.18
C LEU A 286 -9.68 -23.84 3.46
N ALA A 287 -8.44 -23.58 3.88
CA ALA A 287 -7.24 -24.26 3.38
C ALA A 287 -7.23 -25.76 3.70
N ALA A 288 -7.87 -26.17 4.80
CA ALA A 288 -8.03 -27.57 5.18
C ALA A 288 -9.27 -28.24 4.55
N ALA A 289 -10.11 -27.50 3.82
CA ALA A 289 -11.32 -28.03 3.22
C ALA A 289 -11.01 -29.00 2.08
N GLN A 290 -11.96 -29.89 1.80
CA GLN A 290 -11.86 -30.88 0.72
C GLN A 290 -12.98 -30.62 -0.30
N PRO A 291 -12.78 -29.71 -1.26
CA PRO A 291 -13.82 -29.34 -2.21
C PRO A 291 -14.12 -30.48 -3.19
N ALA A 292 -15.41 -30.79 -3.36
CA ALA A 292 -15.89 -31.93 -4.13
C ALA A 292 -16.05 -31.63 -5.63
N ASN A 293 -16.27 -30.38 -6.01
CA ASN A 293 -16.57 -29.96 -7.38
C ASN A 293 -15.95 -28.59 -7.72
N ALA A 294 -16.10 -28.15 -8.97
CA ALA A 294 -15.57 -26.88 -9.45
C ALA A 294 -16.08 -25.67 -8.64
N THR A 295 -17.37 -25.61 -8.30
CA THR A 295 -17.94 -24.51 -7.49
C THR A 295 -17.32 -24.45 -6.08
N GLU A 296 -17.18 -25.58 -5.38
CA GLU A 296 -16.53 -25.58 -4.07
C GLU A 296 -15.04 -25.20 -4.15
N ARG A 297 -14.34 -25.62 -5.22
CA ARG A 297 -12.95 -25.18 -5.47
C ARG A 297 -12.89 -23.68 -5.71
N ALA A 298 -13.86 -23.11 -6.43
CA ALA A 298 -13.94 -21.68 -6.66
C ALA A 298 -14.13 -20.90 -5.36
N PHE A 299 -15.02 -21.35 -4.46
CA PHE A 299 -15.17 -20.74 -3.14
C PHE A 299 -13.88 -20.82 -2.31
N VAL A 300 -13.18 -21.96 -2.34
CA VAL A 300 -11.86 -22.11 -1.70
C VAL A 300 -10.87 -21.08 -2.26
N ILE A 301 -10.73 -20.99 -3.58
CA ILE A 301 -9.82 -20.04 -4.25
C ILE A 301 -10.17 -18.60 -3.87
N ARG A 302 -11.43 -18.18 -4.11
CA ARG A 302 -11.89 -16.79 -3.88
C ARG A 302 -11.68 -16.35 -2.44
N GLY A 303 -11.97 -17.22 -1.46
CA GLY A 303 -11.80 -16.92 -0.05
C GLY A 303 -10.34 -16.96 0.41
N LEU A 304 -9.53 -17.88 -0.11
CA LEU A 304 -8.11 -17.95 0.24
C LEU A 304 -7.28 -16.83 -0.37
N ILE A 305 -7.64 -16.33 -1.56
CA ILE A 305 -6.99 -15.15 -2.13
C ILE A 305 -7.28 -13.91 -1.28
N GLU A 306 -8.51 -13.73 -0.79
CA GLU A 306 -8.82 -12.67 0.18
C GLU A 306 -8.06 -12.83 1.50
N ALA A 307 -8.02 -14.03 2.04
CA ALA A 307 -7.26 -14.32 3.25
C ALA A 307 -5.76 -14.02 3.04
N TYR A 308 -5.18 -14.41 1.90
CA TYR A 308 -3.80 -14.10 1.52
C TYR A 308 -3.58 -12.59 1.49
N ARG A 309 -4.35 -11.85 0.70
CA ARG A 309 -4.18 -10.40 0.55
C ARG A 309 -4.31 -9.64 1.85
N THR A 310 -5.23 -10.08 2.70
CA THR A 310 -5.53 -9.39 3.95
C THR A 310 -4.50 -9.70 5.04
N THR A 311 -3.87 -10.88 5.00
CA THR A 311 -2.97 -11.35 6.07
C THR A 311 -1.50 -11.41 5.66
N GLY A 312 -1.18 -11.33 4.38
CA GLY A 312 0.16 -11.59 3.84
C GLY A 312 0.61 -13.05 3.97
N ASN A 313 -0.27 -13.98 4.35
CA ASN A 313 0.13 -15.36 4.60
C ASN A 313 0.12 -16.21 3.33
N ASP A 314 1.31 -16.45 2.78
CA ASP A 314 1.55 -17.26 1.58
C ASP A 314 1.00 -18.68 1.66
N THR A 315 0.72 -19.23 2.86
CA THR A 315 0.08 -20.54 2.96
C THR A 315 -1.31 -20.55 2.34
N TYR A 316 -2.03 -19.43 2.39
CA TYR A 316 -3.33 -19.30 1.74
C TYR A 316 -3.19 -19.20 0.22
N LEU A 317 -2.20 -18.45 -0.26
CA LEU A 317 -1.90 -18.39 -1.70
C LEU A 317 -1.51 -19.77 -2.25
N ALA A 318 -0.65 -20.51 -1.54
CA ALA A 318 -0.27 -21.87 -1.91
C ALA A 318 -1.47 -22.84 -1.91
N ALA A 319 -2.37 -22.72 -0.94
CA ALA A 319 -3.59 -23.53 -0.88
C ALA A 319 -4.59 -23.15 -1.99
N ALA A 320 -4.71 -21.87 -2.33
CA ALA A 320 -5.50 -21.39 -3.47
C ALA A 320 -4.93 -21.93 -4.79
N ALA A 321 -3.60 -21.90 -4.96
CA ALA A 321 -2.91 -22.47 -6.11
C ALA A 321 -3.17 -23.98 -6.25
N ALA A 322 -3.09 -24.75 -5.15
CA ALA A 322 -3.40 -26.17 -5.16
C ALA A 322 -4.87 -26.46 -5.52
N ALA A 323 -5.81 -25.63 -5.05
CA ALA A 323 -7.22 -25.72 -5.44
C ALA A 323 -7.42 -25.38 -6.92
N PHE A 324 -6.66 -24.41 -7.46
CA PHE A 324 -6.65 -24.06 -8.87
C PHE A 324 -6.07 -25.19 -9.74
N GLU A 325 -4.94 -25.78 -9.37
CA GLU A 325 -4.38 -26.94 -10.10
C GLU A 325 -5.41 -28.08 -10.22
N ALA A 326 -6.15 -28.35 -9.14
CA ALA A 326 -7.22 -29.34 -9.17
C ALA A 326 -8.38 -28.90 -10.07
N MET A 327 -8.78 -27.63 -10.03
CA MET A 327 -9.82 -27.05 -10.91
C MET A 327 -9.41 -27.12 -12.39
N ALA A 328 -8.17 -26.75 -12.71
CA ALA A 328 -7.63 -26.77 -14.07
C ALA A 328 -7.56 -28.20 -14.63
N ALA A 329 -7.09 -29.16 -13.82
CA ALA A 329 -7.07 -30.58 -14.20
C ALA A 329 -8.46 -31.19 -14.43
N ASP A 330 -9.51 -30.56 -13.89
CA ASP A 330 -10.91 -30.98 -14.03
C ASP A 330 -11.63 -30.26 -15.18
N PHE A 331 -11.02 -29.23 -15.77
CA PHE A 331 -11.62 -28.44 -16.83
C PHE A 331 -11.47 -29.12 -18.20
N ASN A 332 -12.58 -29.25 -18.93
CA ASN A 332 -12.58 -29.80 -20.28
C ASN A 332 -12.69 -28.67 -21.32
N PRO A 333 -11.59 -28.28 -22.00
CA PRO A 333 -11.58 -27.13 -22.91
C PRO A 333 -12.38 -27.35 -24.20
N GLU A 334 -12.73 -28.60 -24.56
CA GLU A 334 -13.56 -28.88 -25.74
C GLU A 334 -15.04 -28.56 -25.48
N THR A 335 -15.49 -28.72 -24.24
CA THR A 335 -16.89 -28.51 -23.84
C THR A 335 -17.10 -27.21 -23.07
N GLY A 336 -16.04 -26.69 -22.44
CA GLY A 336 -16.09 -25.56 -21.53
C GLY A 336 -16.76 -25.89 -20.18
N ALA A 337 -16.89 -27.16 -19.84
CA ALA A 337 -17.44 -27.65 -18.57
C ALA A 337 -16.36 -28.35 -17.73
N PHE A 338 -16.60 -28.44 -16.43
CA PHE A 338 -15.78 -29.22 -15.50
C PHE A 338 -16.28 -30.67 -15.41
N ASP A 339 -15.37 -31.65 -15.38
CA ASP A 339 -15.74 -33.07 -15.32
C ASP A 339 -16.45 -33.42 -13.99
N SER A 340 -16.13 -32.72 -12.91
CA SER A 340 -16.80 -32.86 -11.60
C SER A 340 -18.19 -32.24 -11.53
N GLN A 341 -18.57 -31.40 -12.49
CA GLN A 341 -19.79 -30.61 -12.44
C GLN A 341 -20.30 -30.21 -13.82
N ASN A 342 -21.53 -30.57 -14.16
CA ASN A 342 -22.13 -30.23 -15.45
C ASN A 342 -23.39 -29.36 -15.35
N THR A 343 -23.81 -28.98 -14.15
CA THR A 343 -24.93 -28.06 -13.92
C THR A 343 -24.45 -26.89 -13.07
N TYR A 344 -24.80 -25.69 -13.50
CA TYR A 344 -24.36 -24.44 -12.88
C TYR A 344 -25.54 -23.52 -12.71
N THR A 345 -25.82 -23.15 -11.46
CA THR A 345 -26.64 -21.98 -11.21
C THR A 345 -25.85 -20.72 -11.60
N ILE A 346 -26.54 -19.59 -11.77
CA ILE A 346 -25.87 -18.32 -12.00
C ILE A 346 -24.95 -17.90 -10.84
N ASP A 347 -25.26 -18.31 -9.60
CA ASP A 347 -24.39 -18.13 -8.44
C ASP A 347 -23.10 -18.97 -8.53
N ASN A 348 -23.20 -20.21 -9.04
CA ASN A 348 -22.03 -21.06 -9.30
C ASN A 348 -21.12 -20.43 -10.36
N VAL A 349 -21.69 -19.82 -11.40
CA VAL A 349 -20.93 -19.11 -12.43
C VAL A 349 -20.26 -17.87 -11.84
N ALA A 350 -20.97 -17.11 -10.99
CA ALA A 350 -20.42 -15.94 -10.30
C ALA A 350 -19.12 -16.27 -9.56
N VAL A 351 -19.15 -17.27 -8.68
CA VAL A 351 -17.98 -17.62 -7.87
C VAL A 351 -16.84 -18.21 -8.71
N ILE A 352 -17.12 -19.00 -9.75
CA ILE A 352 -16.07 -19.54 -10.65
C ILE A 352 -15.35 -18.39 -11.35
N MET A 353 -16.11 -17.44 -11.92
CA MET A 353 -15.54 -16.29 -12.60
C MET A 353 -14.79 -15.37 -11.63
N GLY A 354 -15.33 -15.13 -10.44
CA GLY A 354 -14.68 -14.34 -9.40
C GLY A 354 -13.38 -14.96 -8.88
N ALA A 355 -13.36 -16.29 -8.70
CA ALA A 355 -12.16 -17.02 -8.32
C ALA A 355 -11.04 -16.90 -9.37
N LEU A 356 -11.36 -17.11 -10.64
CA LEU A 356 -10.41 -16.97 -11.74
C LEU A 356 -9.91 -15.53 -11.87
N ASN A 357 -10.81 -14.54 -11.77
CA ASN A 357 -10.44 -13.12 -11.78
C ASN A 357 -9.51 -12.75 -10.61
N SER A 358 -9.79 -13.27 -9.41
CA SER A 358 -8.92 -13.06 -8.24
C SER A 358 -7.51 -13.64 -8.43
N LEU A 359 -7.38 -14.77 -9.13
CA LEU A 359 -6.08 -15.35 -9.47
C LEU A 359 -5.34 -14.54 -10.53
N LYS A 360 -6.04 -13.97 -11.52
CA LYS A 360 -5.43 -13.07 -12.53
C LYS A 360 -4.73 -11.90 -11.86
N PHE A 361 -5.34 -11.31 -10.83
CA PHE A 361 -4.77 -10.17 -10.14
C PHE A 361 -3.76 -10.53 -9.04
N PHE A 362 -4.00 -11.60 -8.28
CA PHE A 362 -3.29 -11.87 -7.03
C PHE A 362 -2.59 -13.23 -6.95
N GLY A 363 -2.73 -14.07 -7.98
CA GLY A 363 -2.10 -15.38 -8.05
C GLY A 363 -0.58 -15.32 -8.24
N GLY A 364 -0.08 -14.26 -8.89
CA GLY A 364 1.35 -14.06 -9.13
C GLY A 364 2.02 -15.29 -9.77
N ASN A 365 3.20 -15.66 -9.28
CA ASN A 365 3.94 -16.84 -9.75
C ASN A 365 3.45 -18.16 -9.13
N ALA A 366 2.43 -18.14 -8.26
CA ALA A 366 1.92 -19.35 -7.63
C ALA A 366 1.03 -20.18 -8.57
N VAL A 367 0.53 -19.59 -9.66
CA VAL A 367 -0.30 -20.23 -10.67
C VAL A 367 0.20 -19.91 -12.07
N ASP A 368 -0.12 -20.75 -13.06
CA ASP A 368 0.11 -20.43 -14.46
C ASP A 368 -0.94 -19.41 -14.94
N ALA A 369 -0.52 -18.15 -15.08
CA ALA A 369 -1.40 -17.06 -15.51
C ALA A 369 -2.02 -17.31 -16.90
N GLY A 370 -1.32 -18.01 -17.80
CA GLY A 370 -1.87 -18.37 -19.11
C GLY A 370 -2.99 -19.39 -18.99
N GLU A 371 -2.83 -20.39 -18.12
CA GLU A 371 -3.87 -21.40 -17.87
C GLU A 371 -5.10 -20.79 -17.17
N VAL A 372 -4.90 -19.86 -16.23
CA VAL A 372 -6.00 -19.10 -15.61
C VAL A 372 -6.79 -18.34 -16.67
N GLU A 373 -6.10 -17.63 -17.56
CA GLU A 373 -6.71 -16.83 -18.63
C GLU A 373 -7.48 -17.70 -19.64
N ASP A 374 -6.91 -18.85 -20.01
CA ASP A 374 -7.53 -19.81 -20.92
C ASP A 374 -8.83 -20.38 -20.33
N ILE A 375 -8.83 -20.76 -19.05
CA ILE A 375 -10.03 -21.28 -18.37
C ILE A 375 -11.07 -20.17 -18.20
N PHE A 376 -10.65 -18.97 -17.77
CA PHE A 376 -11.54 -17.80 -17.64
C PHE A 376 -12.28 -17.52 -18.95
N THR A 377 -11.52 -17.39 -20.05
CA THR A 377 -12.07 -17.07 -21.37
C THR A 377 -12.97 -18.20 -21.89
N ASN A 378 -12.52 -19.44 -21.77
CA ASN A 378 -13.24 -20.60 -22.31
C ASN A 378 -14.52 -20.89 -21.51
N PHE A 379 -14.46 -20.83 -20.17
CA PHE A 379 -15.64 -21.01 -19.33
C PHE A 379 -16.66 -19.89 -19.56
N PHE A 380 -16.26 -18.62 -19.63
CA PHE A 380 -17.18 -17.53 -19.95
C PHE A 380 -17.84 -17.73 -21.32
N LEU A 381 -17.05 -18.00 -22.36
CA LEU A 381 -17.56 -18.25 -23.71
C LEU A 381 -18.60 -19.37 -23.76
N ASN A 382 -18.42 -20.44 -23.00
CA ASN A 382 -19.31 -21.60 -23.07
C ASN A 382 -20.45 -21.51 -22.07
N ALA A 383 -20.16 -21.32 -20.79
CA ALA A 383 -21.14 -21.32 -19.71
C ALA A 383 -21.97 -20.03 -19.63
N VAL A 384 -21.46 -18.87 -20.09
CA VAL A 384 -22.23 -17.60 -20.11
C VAL A 384 -22.87 -17.37 -21.49
N ASN A 385 -22.07 -17.42 -22.55
CA ASN A 385 -22.52 -17.02 -23.89
C ASN A 385 -23.25 -18.12 -24.66
N LYS A 386 -22.60 -19.27 -24.85
CA LYS A 386 -23.17 -20.34 -25.70
C LYS A 386 -24.25 -21.15 -25.02
N SER A 387 -24.31 -21.16 -23.70
CA SER A 387 -25.29 -21.93 -22.93
C SER A 387 -26.70 -21.34 -22.96
N GLY A 388 -26.82 -20.05 -23.28
CA GLY A 388 -28.06 -19.30 -23.10
C GLY A 388 -28.25 -18.76 -21.69
N LEU A 389 -27.22 -18.83 -20.82
CA LEU A 389 -27.26 -18.22 -19.49
C LEU A 389 -27.59 -16.74 -19.60
N GLN A 390 -26.87 -15.95 -20.42
CA GLN A 390 -27.34 -14.63 -20.81
C GLN A 390 -28.47 -14.77 -21.84
N GLN A 391 -29.72 -14.53 -21.42
CA GLN A 391 -30.90 -14.88 -22.23
C GLN A 391 -31.13 -13.94 -23.42
N SER A 392 -30.72 -12.68 -23.30
CA SER A 392 -30.75 -11.72 -24.42
C SER A 392 -29.80 -10.56 -24.21
N VAL A 393 -29.47 -9.81 -25.26
CA VAL A 393 -28.65 -8.58 -25.19
C VAL A 393 -29.32 -7.44 -25.96
N PRO A 394 -29.34 -6.19 -25.47
CA PRO A 394 -29.98 -5.10 -26.18
C PRO A 394 -29.25 -4.77 -27.50
N PRO A 395 -29.92 -4.05 -28.44
CA PRO A 395 -29.23 -3.39 -29.53
C PRO A 395 -28.19 -2.39 -28.99
N ILE A 396 -27.07 -2.16 -29.70
CA ILE A 396 -25.97 -1.29 -29.24
C ILE A 396 -26.46 0.11 -28.84
N PRO A 397 -27.30 0.82 -29.62
CA PRO A 397 -27.77 2.16 -29.25
C PRO A 397 -28.73 2.20 -28.04
N VAL A 398 -29.09 1.04 -27.49
CA VAL A 398 -30.00 0.92 -26.35
C VAL A 398 -29.17 0.65 -25.09
N ALA A 399 -29.43 1.46 -24.06
CA ALA A 399 -28.75 1.41 -22.76
C ALA A 399 -27.26 1.84 -22.78
N LYS A 400 -26.84 2.61 -23.79
CA LYS A 400 -25.48 3.18 -23.94
C LYS A 400 -25.55 4.64 -24.40
N GLY A 401 -24.60 5.46 -23.98
CA GLY A 401 -24.34 6.78 -24.56
C GLY A 401 -23.73 6.66 -25.96
N GLU A 402 -23.77 7.70 -26.77
CA GLU A 402 -23.13 7.67 -28.10
C GLU A 402 -21.60 7.49 -27.98
N PHE A 403 -20.98 8.08 -26.97
CA PHE A 403 -19.55 7.96 -26.68
C PHE A 403 -19.10 6.55 -26.24
N GLU A 404 -20.03 5.68 -25.84
CA GLU A 404 -19.74 4.30 -25.41
C GLU A 404 -19.89 3.29 -26.57
N GLN A 405 -20.13 3.73 -27.81
CA GLN A 405 -20.51 2.85 -28.94
C GLN A 405 -19.39 2.59 -29.95
N ASP A 406 -18.21 3.20 -29.77
CA ASP A 406 -17.10 3.12 -30.73
C ASP A 406 -16.30 1.80 -30.64
N GLU A 407 -16.67 0.93 -29.69
CA GLU A 407 -16.02 -0.36 -29.49
C GLU A 407 -16.53 -1.48 -30.43
N PRO A 408 -15.75 -2.55 -30.62
CA PRO A 408 -16.18 -3.75 -31.34
C PRO A 408 -17.54 -4.30 -30.88
N PRO A 409 -18.45 -4.69 -31.80
CA PRO A 409 -19.74 -5.26 -31.44
C PRO A 409 -19.69 -6.48 -30.50
N ILE A 410 -18.58 -7.24 -30.57
CA ILE A 410 -18.34 -8.42 -29.72
C ILE A 410 -18.24 -8.04 -28.23
N PHE A 411 -17.78 -6.83 -27.89
CA PHE A 411 -17.68 -6.37 -26.50
C PHE A 411 -19.05 -6.15 -25.86
N PHE A 412 -20.09 -5.86 -26.64
CA PHE A 412 -21.42 -5.57 -26.11
C PHE A 412 -22.33 -6.80 -25.97
N GLY A 413 -21.89 -7.94 -26.50
CA GLY A 413 -22.59 -9.22 -26.39
C GLY A 413 -22.37 -10.17 -27.56
N TYR A 414 -22.33 -11.45 -27.23
CA TYR A 414 -21.92 -12.48 -28.16
C TYR A 414 -22.89 -12.62 -29.36
N PRO A 415 -22.42 -12.86 -30.60
CA PRO A 415 -23.25 -12.70 -31.80
C PRO A 415 -24.45 -13.64 -31.90
N THR A 416 -24.43 -14.77 -31.20
CA THR A 416 -25.53 -15.75 -31.20
C THR A 416 -26.59 -15.47 -30.15
N ILE A 417 -26.35 -14.55 -29.20
CA ILE A 417 -27.33 -14.21 -28.19
C ILE A 417 -28.44 -13.35 -28.82
N PRO A 418 -29.71 -13.75 -28.69
CA PRO A 418 -30.81 -13.04 -29.34
C PRO A 418 -31.00 -11.64 -28.75
N LYS A 419 -31.53 -10.73 -29.56
CA LYS A 419 -32.05 -9.44 -29.08
C LYS A 419 -33.40 -9.68 -28.37
N PRO A 420 -33.85 -8.80 -27.44
CA PRO A 420 -35.00 -9.08 -26.59
C PRO A 420 -36.26 -9.55 -27.34
N PRO A 421 -36.71 -8.89 -28.42
CA PRO A 421 -37.92 -9.34 -29.15
C PRO A 421 -37.76 -10.68 -29.88
N MET A 422 -36.53 -11.20 -30.00
CA MET A 422 -36.18 -12.46 -30.66
C MET A 422 -35.80 -13.57 -29.67
N ALA A 423 -35.78 -13.28 -28.37
CA ALA A 423 -35.30 -14.20 -27.34
C ALA A 423 -36.33 -15.25 -26.88
N GLY A 424 -37.59 -15.13 -27.30
CA GLY A 424 -38.68 -16.02 -26.88
C GLY A 424 -39.86 -15.26 -26.26
N GLY A 425 -40.98 -15.96 -26.07
CA GLY A 425 -42.25 -15.40 -25.57
C GLY A 425 -42.96 -14.45 -26.53
N ASP A 426 -44.14 -13.97 -26.12
CA ASP A 426 -45.03 -13.15 -26.97
C ASP A 426 -44.45 -11.76 -27.28
N PHE A 427 -43.61 -11.23 -26.38
CA PHE A 427 -43.04 -9.88 -26.50
C PHE A 427 -41.53 -9.80 -26.28
N GLY A 428 -40.85 -10.95 -26.10
CA GLY A 428 -39.43 -11.01 -25.83
C GLY A 428 -39.06 -11.30 -24.37
N ILE A 429 -37.76 -11.52 -24.14
CA ILE A 429 -37.14 -11.74 -22.82
C ILE A 429 -36.24 -10.56 -22.50
N ALA A 430 -36.20 -10.13 -21.23
CA ALA A 430 -35.29 -9.07 -20.79
C ALA A 430 -33.79 -9.46 -20.94
N PRO A 431 -32.89 -8.49 -21.11
CA PRO A 431 -31.44 -8.73 -21.06
C PRO A 431 -30.96 -9.10 -19.66
N VAL A 432 -31.15 -10.36 -19.28
CA VAL A 432 -30.80 -10.89 -17.97
C VAL A 432 -30.28 -12.32 -18.05
N PHE A 433 -29.67 -12.78 -16.95
CA PHE A 433 -29.30 -14.17 -16.77
C PHE A 433 -30.51 -15.09 -16.53
N ALA A 434 -30.40 -16.33 -16.99
CA ALA A 434 -31.18 -17.47 -16.51
C ALA A 434 -30.62 -17.95 -15.17
N ALA A 435 -31.43 -18.67 -14.40
CA ALA A 435 -31.05 -19.17 -13.08
C ALA A 435 -30.11 -20.37 -13.16
N GLU A 436 -30.24 -21.24 -14.17
CA GLU A 436 -29.45 -22.47 -14.29
C GLU A 436 -29.21 -22.91 -15.73
N VAL A 437 -27.99 -23.40 -15.99
CA VAL A 437 -27.59 -24.05 -17.25
C VAL A 437 -26.90 -25.39 -16.99
N THR A 438 -26.96 -26.28 -17.98
CA THR A 438 -26.28 -27.58 -17.91
C THR A 438 -25.63 -27.98 -19.22
N TRP A 439 -24.50 -28.69 -19.13
CA TRP A 439 -23.94 -29.47 -20.22
C TRP A 439 -24.51 -30.89 -20.17
N ASN A 440 -25.34 -31.25 -21.16
CA ASN A 440 -26.02 -32.54 -21.21
C ASN A 440 -25.23 -33.66 -21.92
N GLY A 441 -23.97 -33.40 -22.26
CA GLY A 441 -23.09 -34.32 -23.01
C GLY A 441 -23.13 -34.16 -24.52
N SER A 442 -24.07 -33.36 -25.05
CA SER A 442 -24.17 -33.05 -26.49
C SER A 442 -24.20 -31.55 -26.80
N GLY A 443 -24.61 -30.73 -25.84
CA GLY A 443 -24.72 -29.29 -25.95
C GLY A 443 -25.01 -28.68 -24.58
N TRP A 444 -24.87 -27.36 -24.52
CA TRP A 444 -25.35 -26.57 -23.39
C TRP A 444 -26.84 -26.26 -23.55
N GLU A 445 -27.58 -26.24 -22.44
CA GLU A 445 -28.97 -25.82 -22.41
C GLU A 445 -29.34 -25.12 -21.10
N VAL A 446 -30.34 -24.22 -21.16
CA VAL A 446 -30.96 -23.59 -20.00
C VAL A 446 -31.96 -24.57 -19.37
N THR A 447 -31.76 -24.91 -18.10
CA THR A 447 -32.65 -25.81 -17.33
C THR A 447 -33.64 -25.05 -16.46
N ASP A 448 -33.29 -23.83 -16.04
CA ASP A 448 -34.19 -22.89 -15.40
C ASP A 448 -34.00 -21.48 -15.98
N SER A 449 -35.00 -21.02 -16.75
CA SER A 449 -35.00 -19.71 -17.40
C SER A 449 -35.51 -18.58 -16.51
N ARG A 450 -35.86 -18.84 -15.25
CA ARG A 450 -36.22 -17.78 -14.30
C ARG A 450 -35.03 -16.88 -14.04
N PHE A 451 -35.31 -15.64 -13.63
CA PHE A 451 -34.32 -14.75 -13.08
C PHE A 451 -34.21 -15.00 -11.58
N ASP A 452 -33.05 -15.45 -11.11
CA ASP A 452 -32.71 -15.53 -9.69
C ASP A 452 -31.97 -14.27 -9.26
N THR A 453 -32.57 -13.47 -8.38
CA THR A 453 -32.03 -12.16 -7.99
C THR A 453 -30.70 -12.28 -7.28
N ALA A 454 -30.55 -13.25 -6.36
CA ALA A 454 -29.34 -13.39 -5.57
C ALA A 454 -28.14 -13.75 -6.46
N GLY A 455 -28.24 -14.84 -7.22
CA GLY A 455 -27.15 -15.27 -8.07
C GLY A 455 -26.89 -14.32 -9.25
N ALA A 456 -27.93 -13.71 -9.85
CA ALA A 456 -27.73 -12.76 -10.94
C ALA A 456 -27.01 -11.49 -10.50
N MET A 457 -27.29 -10.98 -9.29
CA MET A 457 -26.58 -9.82 -8.75
C MET A 457 -25.17 -10.18 -8.27
N HIS A 458 -24.97 -11.37 -7.70
CA HIS A 458 -23.62 -11.87 -7.39
C HIS A 458 -22.75 -11.95 -8.66
N ALA A 459 -23.25 -12.59 -9.73
CA ALA A 459 -22.53 -12.66 -11.01
C ALA A 459 -22.26 -11.26 -11.57
N SER A 460 -23.24 -10.36 -11.47
CA SER A 460 -23.08 -8.99 -11.95
C SER A 460 -22.06 -8.19 -11.11
N ASN A 461 -21.86 -8.50 -9.83
CA ASN A 461 -20.80 -7.92 -9.00
C ASN A 461 -19.43 -8.44 -9.46
N GLU A 462 -19.26 -9.75 -9.55
CA GLU A 462 -17.99 -10.33 -9.99
C GLU A 462 -17.60 -9.87 -11.41
N PHE A 463 -18.58 -9.67 -12.30
CA PHE A 463 -18.31 -9.25 -13.68
C PHE A 463 -17.93 -7.77 -13.82
N ILE A 464 -18.39 -6.87 -12.94
CA ILE A 464 -17.91 -5.48 -13.00
C ILE A 464 -16.46 -5.38 -12.51
N TRP A 465 -16.04 -6.26 -11.61
CA TRP A 465 -14.69 -6.31 -11.06
C TRP A 465 -13.65 -6.91 -12.01
N PHE A 466 -14.03 -7.30 -13.23
CA PHE A 466 -13.08 -7.54 -14.31
C PHE A 466 -12.33 -6.24 -14.66
N HIS A 467 -12.99 -5.09 -14.54
CA HIS A 467 -12.41 -3.75 -14.67
C HIS A 467 -12.05 -3.17 -13.29
N ASN A 468 -11.17 -3.89 -12.58
CA ASN A 468 -10.69 -3.51 -11.25
C ASN A 468 -9.97 -2.14 -11.22
N ASP A 469 -9.51 -1.68 -12.38
CA ASP A 469 -8.86 -0.39 -12.57
C ASP A 469 -9.82 0.80 -12.47
N GLU A 470 -11.14 0.60 -12.62
CA GLU A 470 -12.15 1.65 -12.43
C GLU A 470 -12.99 1.42 -11.16
N VAL A 471 -13.34 0.16 -10.88
CA VAL A 471 -14.15 -0.23 -9.71
C VAL A 471 -13.52 -1.42 -9.00
N ASN A 472 -13.02 -1.16 -7.79
CA ASN A 472 -12.31 -2.15 -7.01
C ASN A 472 -13.25 -3.01 -6.14
N GLY A 473 -13.41 -4.28 -6.52
CA GLY A 473 -14.14 -5.30 -5.77
C GLY A 473 -13.40 -5.91 -4.59
N PHE A 474 -12.18 -5.45 -4.34
CA PHE A 474 -11.28 -6.01 -3.36
C PHE A 474 -10.66 -4.91 -2.48
N PRO A 475 -11.28 -4.60 -1.34
CA PRO A 475 -10.91 -3.43 -0.56
C PRO A 475 -9.53 -3.59 0.07
N GLU A 476 -8.76 -2.52 0.09
CA GLU A 476 -7.48 -2.50 0.78
C GLU A 476 -7.72 -2.34 2.27
N VAL A 477 -7.41 -3.38 3.04
CA VAL A 477 -7.36 -3.25 4.49
C VAL A 477 -6.06 -2.53 4.83
N VAL A 478 -6.15 -1.23 5.08
CA VAL A 478 -5.05 -0.52 5.74
C VAL A 478 -4.84 -1.24 7.05
N ALA A 479 -3.77 -2.05 7.13
CA ALA A 479 -3.39 -2.69 8.36
C ALA A 479 -3.36 -1.58 9.41
N LEU A 480 -4.08 -1.79 10.53
CA LEU A 480 -3.80 -0.98 11.71
C LEU A 480 -2.28 -0.94 11.84
N PRO A 481 -1.65 0.20 12.18
CA PRO A 481 -0.30 0.14 12.72
C PRO A 481 -0.38 -0.96 13.78
N PRO A 482 0.34 -2.09 13.60
CA PRO A 482 -0.12 -3.37 14.08
C PRO A 482 -0.62 -3.22 15.51
N SER A 483 -1.90 -3.51 15.78
CA SER A 483 -2.27 -3.83 17.15
C SER A 483 -1.50 -5.10 17.41
N ALA A 484 -0.30 -4.92 17.94
CA ALA A 484 0.71 -5.89 17.69
C ALA A 484 0.25 -7.18 18.39
N THR A 485 -0.05 -8.19 17.59
CA THR A 485 -0.52 -9.50 18.03
C THR A 485 -0.33 -10.39 16.82
N GLY A 486 0.82 -11.03 16.76
CA GLY A 486 1.16 -12.04 15.75
C GLY A 486 2.10 -11.51 14.67
N VAL A 487 3.40 -11.65 14.91
CA VAL A 487 4.42 -11.52 13.86
C VAL A 487 4.31 -12.72 12.91
N ARG A 488 4.34 -12.43 11.60
CA ARG A 488 5.03 -13.23 10.58
C ARG A 488 5.62 -12.25 9.55
N ASN A 489 6.92 -12.39 9.26
CA ASN A 489 7.56 -11.79 8.09
C ASN A 489 6.69 -12.09 6.85
N GLY A 490 6.33 -11.07 6.09
CA GLY A 490 5.07 -11.15 5.33
C GLY A 490 5.03 -10.41 4.01
N LEU A 491 6.14 -9.89 3.51
CA LEU A 491 6.28 -9.66 2.07
C LEU A 491 7.21 -10.74 1.52
N ALA A 492 6.68 -11.62 0.67
CA ALA A 492 7.45 -12.67 -0.02
C ALA A 492 8.65 -12.13 -0.84
N GLN A 493 8.76 -10.81 -0.98
CA GLN A 493 9.79 -10.09 -1.73
C GLN A 493 10.70 -9.19 -0.85
N TYR A 494 10.58 -9.21 0.48
CA TYR A 494 11.45 -8.38 1.33
C TYR A 494 12.80 -9.07 1.55
N ASP A 495 13.82 -8.59 0.85
CA ASP A 495 15.17 -9.12 0.88
C ASP A 495 16.19 -8.09 1.39
N ALA A 496 17.48 -8.45 1.35
CA ALA A 496 18.54 -7.55 1.82
C ALA A 496 18.60 -6.27 0.97
N THR A 497 18.33 -6.35 -0.34
CA THR A 497 18.30 -5.19 -1.22
C THR A 497 17.17 -4.24 -0.85
N ALA A 498 15.97 -4.75 -0.57
CA ALA A 498 14.87 -3.91 -0.08
C ALA A 498 15.24 -3.19 1.23
N ALA A 499 15.87 -3.91 2.17
CA ALA A 499 16.33 -3.32 3.44
C ALA A 499 17.44 -2.27 3.25
N GLU A 500 18.36 -2.48 2.29
CA GLU A 500 19.41 -1.52 1.96
C GLU A 500 18.84 -0.22 1.39
N GLU A 501 17.90 -0.33 0.43
CA GLU A 501 17.23 0.80 -0.18
C GLU A 501 16.35 1.56 0.83
N GLU A 502 15.54 0.86 1.62
CA GLU A 502 14.75 1.52 2.66
C GLU A 502 15.65 2.19 3.70
N GLY A 503 16.75 1.54 4.08
CA GLY A 503 17.78 2.11 4.94
C GLY A 503 18.29 3.45 4.41
N TYR A 504 18.66 3.51 3.13
CA TYR A 504 19.07 4.74 2.45
C TYR A 504 18.02 5.85 2.58
N TRP A 505 16.77 5.55 2.25
CA TRP A 505 15.67 6.52 2.28
C TRP A 505 15.31 6.97 3.69
N TYR A 506 15.21 6.05 4.65
CA TYR A 506 14.96 6.38 6.05
C TYR A 506 16.08 7.25 6.61
N SER A 507 17.30 7.05 6.15
CA SER A 507 18.43 7.90 6.51
C SER A 507 18.26 9.34 5.99
N ARG A 508 17.65 9.54 4.80
CA ARG A 508 17.33 10.87 4.26
C ARG A 508 16.21 11.53 5.05
N TYR A 509 15.14 10.78 5.30
CA TYR A 509 13.94 11.31 5.95
C TYR A 509 14.23 11.75 7.38
N ASN A 510 14.94 10.91 8.14
CA ASN A 510 15.33 11.22 9.51
C ASN A 510 16.23 12.46 9.57
N LEU A 511 17.24 12.54 8.69
CA LEU A 511 18.14 13.69 8.63
C LEU A 511 17.36 14.98 8.35
N LEU A 512 16.57 15.03 7.26
CA LEU A 512 15.86 16.25 6.88
C LEU A 512 14.85 16.67 7.94
N SER A 513 14.16 15.70 8.53
CA SER A 513 13.22 15.92 9.63
C SER A 513 13.90 16.56 10.83
N LEU A 514 15.06 16.04 11.24
CA LEU A 514 15.80 16.62 12.35
C LEU A 514 16.40 17.98 11.98
N THR A 515 17.27 18.05 10.97
CA THR A 515 18.20 19.17 10.81
C THR A 515 17.62 20.38 10.13
N LEU A 516 16.54 20.24 9.35
CA LEU A 516 15.92 21.37 8.64
C LEU A 516 14.49 21.67 9.09
N GLN A 517 13.79 20.71 9.69
CA GLN A 517 12.34 20.77 9.90
C GLN A 517 11.92 20.81 11.37
N SER A 518 12.58 20.06 12.25
CA SER A 518 12.12 19.83 13.63
C SER A 518 12.11 21.08 14.50
N GLY A 519 13.14 21.93 14.37
CA GLY A 519 13.45 22.93 15.39
C GLY A 519 13.94 22.34 16.72
N ASN A 520 14.39 21.07 16.74
CA ASN A 520 14.89 20.37 17.92
C ASN A 520 16.32 20.81 18.30
N GLY A 521 16.48 22.10 18.58
CA GLY A 521 17.76 22.70 18.89
C GLY A 521 17.76 24.22 18.77
N GLU A 522 18.95 24.82 18.84
CA GLU A 522 19.11 26.23 18.51
C GLU A 522 19.32 26.38 17.01
N THR A 523 18.37 27.03 16.35
CA THR A 523 18.42 27.27 14.90
C THR A 523 19.31 28.46 14.56
N PHE A 524 19.91 28.46 13.38
CA PHE A 524 20.47 29.66 12.77
C PHE A 524 19.83 29.89 11.40
N MET A 525 20.13 31.02 10.76
CA MET A 525 19.83 31.19 9.33
C MET A 525 21.09 31.74 8.66
N PRO A 526 21.59 31.10 7.59
CA PRO A 526 22.73 31.64 6.86
C PRO A 526 22.41 33.03 6.31
N PRO A 527 23.39 33.95 6.24
CA PRO A 527 23.21 35.24 5.59
C PRO A 527 22.70 35.05 4.15
N LYS A 528 21.84 35.96 3.68
CA LYS A 528 21.25 35.87 2.34
C LYS A 528 22.31 35.74 1.24
N GLU A 529 23.43 36.44 1.39
CA GLU A 529 24.55 36.42 0.45
C GLU A 529 25.16 35.01 0.34
N MET A 530 25.22 34.28 1.45
CA MET A 530 25.72 32.91 1.50
C MET A 530 24.76 31.94 0.81
N LEU A 531 23.45 32.07 1.07
CA LEU A 531 22.43 31.27 0.37
C LEU A 531 22.45 31.50 -1.14
N MET A 532 22.55 32.77 -1.56
CA MET A 532 22.65 33.11 -2.98
C MET A 532 23.95 32.61 -3.62
N ALA A 533 25.06 32.57 -2.88
CA ALA A 533 26.30 31.97 -3.35
C ALA A 533 26.17 30.45 -3.50
N ALA A 534 25.53 29.77 -2.53
CA ALA A 534 25.26 28.34 -2.60
C ALA A 534 24.38 27.99 -3.80
N ILE A 535 23.29 28.73 -4.05
CA ILE A 535 22.43 28.53 -5.23
C ILE A 535 23.26 28.60 -6.52
N LYS A 536 24.10 29.63 -6.68
CA LYS A 536 24.95 29.78 -7.88
C LYS A 536 26.02 28.69 -8.04
N MET A 537 26.42 28.04 -6.97
CA MET A 537 27.41 26.94 -7.03
C MET A 537 26.79 25.63 -7.48
N VAL A 538 25.46 25.48 -7.38
CA VAL A 538 24.77 24.21 -7.64
C VAL A 538 23.89 24.24 -8.89
N ASP A 539 23.63 25.42 -9.42
CA ASP A 539 22.80 25.67 -10.59
C ASP A 539 23.51 26.74 -11.44
N ALA A 540 24.19 26.28 -12.49
CA ALA A 540 24.95 27.13 -13.41
C ALA A 540 24.05 27.78 -14.49
N ASP A 541 22.90 27.18 -14.79
CA ASP A 541 21.90 27.68 -15.74
C ASP A 541 20.47 27.56 -15.17
N PRO A 542 20.00 28.55 -14.39
CA PRO A 542 18.68 28.51 -13.76
C PRO A 542 17.52 28.59 -14.78
N SER A 543 17.79 28.61 -16.08
CA SER A 543 16.78 28.66 -17.14
C SER A 543 16.45 27.30 -17.77
N ASP A 544 17.16 26.23 -17.40
CA ASP A 544 16.98 24.88 -17.92
C ASP A 544 15.77 24.12 -17.33
N GLY A 545 15.16 24.67 -16.27
CA GLY A 545 14.00 24.11 -15.58
C GLY A 545 14.33 23.39 -14.27
N ASP A 546 15.61 23.20 -13.93
CA ASP A 546 16.09 22.61 -12.67
C ASP A 546 16.50 23.71 -11.68
N THR A 547 15.55 24.57 -11.31
CA THR A 547 15.83 25.71 -10.42
C THR A 547 15.73 25.31 -8.95
N VAL A 548 16.71 25.74 -8.15
CA VAL A 548 16.66 25.63 -6.69
C VAL A 548 15.49 26.43 -6.12
N VAL A 549 14.64 25.78 -5.33
CA VAL A 549 13.58 26.41 -4.54
C VAL A 549 13.93 26.23 -3.06
N PRO A 550 14.49 27.26 -2.40
CA PRO A 550 14.76 27.18 -0.98
C PRO A 550 13.45 26.94 -0.20
N PRO A 551 13.45 26.05 0.79
CA PRO A 551 12.28 25.78 1.59
C PRO A 551 11.81 27.04 2.33
N VAL A 552 10.51 27.15 2.56
CA VAL A 552 9.93 28.21 3.40
C VAL A 552 10.14 27.86 4.87
N ASN A 553 10.60 28.83 5.67
CA ASN A 553 10.87 28.69 7.10
C ASN A 553 11.73 27.48 7.53
N PRO A 554 12.91 27.23 6.93
CA PRO A 554 13.80 26.17 7.40
C PRO A 554 14.35 26.50 8.79
N ALA A 555 14.72 25.47 9.55
CA ALA A 555 15.30 25.57 10.88
C ALA A 555 16.65 24.83 10.96
N PRO A 556 17.69 25.25 10.21
CA PRO A 556 18.99 24.59 10.28
C PRO A 556 19.57 24.71 11.68
N LEU A 557 20.06 23.60 12.23
CA LEU A 557 20.48 23.50 13.63
C LEU A 557 21.96 23.90 13.81
N ARG A 558 22.21 24.82 14.74
CA ARG A 558 23.55 25.20 15.22
C ARG A 558 23.92 24.45 16.50
N ILE A 559 22.96 24.24 17.39
CA ILE A 559 23.09 23.37 18.57
C ILE A 559 21.98 22.36 18.49
N VAL A 560 22.33 21.08 18.68
CA VAL A 560 21.41 19.95 18.59
C VAL A 560 21.02 19.50 20.00
N TYR A 561 19.74 19.31 20.23
CA TYR A 561 19.25 18.77 21.50
C TYR A 561 19.35 17.24 21.53
N ALA A 562 19.54 16.69 22.73
CA ALA A 562 19.78 15.27 22.97
C ALA A 562 18.58 14.41 22.57
N GLY A 563 17.37 14.96 22.62
CA GLY A 563 16.18 14.28 22.15
C GLY A 563 15.02 15.23 21.93
N GLY A 564 13.89 14.68 21.48
CA GLY A 564 12.70 15.44 21.09
C GLY A 564 11.43 14.61 21.20
N ASP A 565 10.28 15.26 21.08
CA ASP A 565 8.99 14.65 20.83
C ASP A 565 8.64 14.89 19.35
N PRO A 566 8.73 13.87 18.49
CA PRO A 566 8.61 14.04 17.04
C PRO A 566 7.17 14.29 16.56
N HIS A 567 6.19 14.39 17.46
CA HIS A 567 4.85 14.83 17.10
C HIS A 567 4.87 16.24 16.50
N LEU A 568 4.06 16.45 15.46
CA LEU A 568 3.97 17.75 14.81
C LEU A 568 3.14 18.72 15.65
N ALA A 569 3.62 19.95 15.82
CA ALA A 569 2.95 20.97 16.62
C ALA A 569 1.72 21.59 15.95
N GLN A 570 1.55 21.36 14.64
CA GLN A 570 0.46 21.89 13.82
C GLN A 570 0.28 21.03 12.56
N ALA A 571 -0.84 21.26 11.85
CA ALA A 571 -1.15 20.55 10.62
C ALA A 571 -0.04 20.72 9.56
N LEU A 572 0.36 19.60 8.96
CA LEU A 572 1.46 19.50 8.00
C LEU A 572 1.13 20.23 6.68
N ASP A 573 2.02 21.14 6.30
CA ASP A 573 2.14 21.74 4.96
C ASP A 573 3.59 21.54 4.49
N PRO A 574 3.84 20.63 3.53
CA PRO A 574 5.19 20.33 3.06
C PRO A 574 5.91 21.53 2.41
N SER A 575 5.15 22.52 1.95
CA SER A 575 5.73 23.73 1.35
C SER A 575 6.28 24.72 2.38
N ASP A 576 5.89 24.58 3.65
CA ASP A 576 6.33 25.39 4.78
C ASP A 576 6.88 24.53 5.91
N PHE A 577 8.22 24.50 6.04
CA PHE A 577 8.90 23.72 7.06
C PHE A 577 8.58 24.20 8.48
N GLY A 578 8.03 25.42 8.65
CA GLY A 578 7.50 25.87 9.93
C GLY A 578 6.35 25.01 10.45
N THR A 579 5.63 24.32 9.58
CA THR A 579 4.57 23.38 9.96
C THR A 579 5.09 22.02 10.42
N LEU A 580 6.34 21.72 10.14
CA LEU A 580 7.00 20.44 10.45
C LEU A 580 7.74 20.48 11.80
N ARG A 581 7.47 21.52 12.61
CA ARG A 581 8.08 21.69 13.93
C ARG A 581 7.54 20.68 14.92
N TRP A 582 8.45 20.22 15.77
CA TRP A 582 8.17 19.26 16.82
C TRP A 582 7.59 19.96 18.06
N VAL A 583 6.83 19.22 18.88
CA VAL A 583 6.19 19.78 20.09
C VAL A 583 7.21 20.28 21.13
N GLY A 584 8.44 19.76 21.11
CA GLY A 584 9.52 20.12 22.04
C GLY A 584 10.25 18.86 22.51
N GLY A 585 10.92 18.87 23.66
CA GLY A 585 11.49 17.65 24.24
C GLY A 585 12.72 17.86 25.12
N ASP A 586 13.65 16.90 25.07
CA ASP A 586 14.86 16.89 25.90
C ASP A 586 15.90 17.90 25.40
N THR A 587 15.85 19.10 25.95
CA THR A 587 16.75 20.20 25.59
C THR A 587 18.17 20.06 26.15
N ARG A 588 18.56 18.91 26.73
CA ARG A 588 19.97 18.66 27.07
C ARG A 588 20.81 18.74 25.81
N ILE A 589 22.06 19.16 25.97
CA ILE A 589 23.02 19.23 24.86
C ILE A 589 24.11 18.22 25.16
N THR A 590 24.23 17.21 24.31
CA THR A 590 25.28 16.21 24.44
C THR A 590 26.26 16.32 23.28
N THR A 591 27.53 16.04 23.58
CA THR A 591 28.58 15.95 22.57
C THR A 591 28.24 14.84 21.56
N GLU A 592 27.68 13.73 22.04
CA GLU A 592 27.34 12.56 21.21
C GLU A 592 26.23 12.85 20.19
N ALA A 593 25.12 13.48 20.61
CA ALA A 593 24.03 13.84 19.68
C ALA A 593 24.52 14.82 18.61
N THR A 594 25.33 15.80 19.00
CA THR A 594 25.92 16.77 18.08
C THR A 594 26.88 16.09 17.11
N ALA A 595 27.76 15.23 17.61
CA ALA A 595 28.73 14.52 16.80
C ALA A 595 28.08 13.62 15.74
N TRP A 596 27.13 12.77 16.12
CA TRP A 596 26.45 11.90 15.16
C TRP A 596 25.61 12.67 14.13
N THR A 597 25.05 13.82 14.53
CA THR A 597 24.38 14.73 13.58
C THR A 597 25.38 15.30 12.57
N ILE A 598 26.55 15.76 13.02
CA ILE A 598 27.62 16.25 12.13
C ILE A 598 28.03 15.19 11.11
N VAL A 599 28.31 13.96 11.58
CA VAL A 599 28.66 12.84 10.71
C VAL A 599 27.57 12.66 9.66
N LYS A 600 26.30 12.65 10.09
CA LYS A 600 25.19 12.42 9.17
C LYS A 600 25.01 13.50 8.11
N GLU A 601 25.16 14.75 8.52
CA GLU A 601 25.17 15.90 7.60
C GLU A 601 26.31 15.77 6.59
N LEU A 602 27.52 15.39 7.02
CA LEU A 602 28.67 15.19 6.14
C LEU A 602 28.48 14.00 5.18
N GLU A 603 27.95 12.87 5.65
CA GLU A 603 27.64 11.70 4.81
C GLU A 603 26.63 12.05 3.70
N TRP A 604 25.56 12.76 4.03
CA TRP A 604 24.60 13.22 3.00
C TRP A 604 25.14 14.34 2.13
N ALA A 605 26.04 15.17 2.63
CA ALA A 605 26.77 16.11 1.78
C ALA A 605 27.59 15.36 0.73
N LYS A 606 28.33 14.31 1.12
CA LYS A 606 29.05 13.43 0.18
C LYS A 606 28.08 12.81 -0.85
N GLN A 607 26.95 12.28 -0.39
CA GLN A 607 25.94 11.68 -1.26
C GLN A 607 25.37 12.65 -2.29
N PHE A 608 24.90 13.83 -1.86
CA PHE A 608 24.39 14.87 -2.76
C PHE A 608 25.46 15.50 -3.67
N HIS A 609 26.71 15.02 -3.61
CA HIS A 609 27.79 15.43 -4.48
C HIS A 609 28.15 14.40 -5.56
N VAL A 610 27.56 13.20 -5.55
CA VAL A 610 27.80 12.16 -6.56
C VAL A 610 27.31 12.65 -7.94
N ASP A 611 28.24 12.92 -8.86
CA ASP A 611 27.93 13.58 -10.14
C ASP A 611 27.02 12.72 -11.03
N ASN A 612 27.15 11.39 -10.98
CA ASN A 612 26.34 10.47 -11.78
C ASN A 612 24.90 10.32 -11.27
N HIS A 613 24.67 10.58 -9.98
CA HIS A 613 23.36 10.42 -9.34
C HIS A 613 22.61 11.76 -9.31
N PHE A 614 23.28 12.83 -8.89
CA PHE A 614 22.68 14.15 -8.71
C PHE A 614 23.17 15.19 -9.70
N GLY A 615 23.90 14.80 -10.75
CA GLY A 615 24.36 15.71 -11.81
C GLY A 615 25.48 16.66 -11.37
N THR A 616 26.12 17.29 -12.35
CA THR A 616 27.02 18.44 -12.13
C THR A 616 26.21 19.75 -12.10
N PRO A 617 26.78 20.90 -11.71
CA PRO A 617 26.06 22.18 -11.75
C PRO A 617 25.52 22.61 -13.13
N ASP A 618 26.07 22.03 -14.21
CA ASP A 618 25.61 22.26 -15.59
C ASP A 618 24.58 21.21 -16.05
N ALA A 619 24.20 20.25 -15.19
CA ALA A 619 23.25 19.20 -15.52
C ALA A 619 21.80 19.67 -15.26
N PRO A 620 20.84 19.30 -16.14
CA PRO A 620 19.45 19.76 -16.07
C PRO A 620 18.58 18.98 -15.06
N PHE A 621 19.19 18.48 -13.99
CA PHE A 621 18.53 17.74 -12.91
C PHE A 621 19.41 17.77 -11.64
N GLY A 622 18.79 17.69 -10.46
CA GLY A 622 19.46 17.51 -9.17
C GLY A 622 19.90 18.79 -8.46
N ALA A 623 19.64 19.99 -9.00
CA ALA A 623 20.04 21.26 -8.38
C ALA A 623 19.52 21.43 -6.95
N GLN A 624 18.29 20.99 -6.67
CA GLN A 624 17.72 21.06 -5.33
C GLN A 624 18.48 20.17 -4.34
N GLN A 625 18.76 18.92 -4.69
CA GLN A 625 19.54 17.96 -3.89
C GLN A 625 20.95 18.50 -3.66
N ARG A 626 21.57 19.03 -4.72
CA ARG A 626 22.85 19.71 -4.65
C ARG A 626 22.79 20.90 -3.67
N PHE A 627 21.75 21.72 -3.69
CA PHE A 627 21.58 22.83 -2.74
C PHE A 627 21.46 22.32 -1.29
N VAL A 628 20.66 21.28 -1.07
CA VAL A 628 20.54 20.63 0.25
C VAL A 628 21.92 20.15 0.73
N GLY A 629 22.71 19.51 -0.14
CA GLY A 629 24.09 19.13 0.19
C GLY A 629 24.98 20.30 0.63
N MET A 630 24.83 21.49 0.03
CA MET A 630 25.55 22.69 0.49
C MET A 630 25.13 23.13 1.90
N MET A 631 23.85 22.98 2.25
CA MET A 631 23.36 23.24 3.60
C MET A 631 23.90 22.20 4.59
N MET A 632 23.92 20.93 4.22
CA MET A 632 24.50 19.84 5.02
C MET A 632 26.01 19.97 5.19
N ALA A 633 26.72 20.60 4.25
CA ALA A 633 28.13 20.94 4.41
C ALA A 633 28.37 22.22 5.24
N LEU A 634 27.34 23.02 5.50
CA LEU A 634 27.44 24.26 6.28
C LEU A 634 27.13 24.07 7.76
N MET A 635 26.08 23.31 8.07
CA MET A 635 25.63 23.08 9.45
C MET A 635 26.72 22.51 10.36
N PRO A 636 27.56 21.56 9.93
CA PRO A 636 28.67 21.04 10.73
C PRO A 636 29.66 22.12 11.17
N LYS A 637 29.95 23.10 10.29
CA LYS A 637 30.86 24.22 10.61
C LYS A 637 30.31 25.05 11.77
N MET A 638 28.99 25.26 11.79
CA MET A 638 28.32 26.03 12.83
C MET A 638 28.20 25.24 14.13
N GLN A 639 27.96 23.93 14.03
CA GLN A 639 27.89 23.02 15.17
C GLN A 639 29.25 22.83 15.84
N VAL A 640 30.32 22.59 15.09
CA VAL A 640 31.69 22.50 15.63
C VAL A 640 32.12 23.81 16.26
N LYS A 641 31.80 24.95 15.63
CA LYS A 641 32.07 26.26 16.22
C LYS A 641 31.34 26.44 17.56
N ALA A 642 30.06 26.08 17.63
CA ALA A 642 29.31 26.11 18.88
C ALA A 642 29.91 25.20 19.95
N TRP A 643 30.30 23.98 19.58
CA TRP A 643 30.97 23.03 20.46
C TRP A 643 32.30 23.56 21.02
N MET A 644 33.09 24.25 20.20
CA MET A 644 34.36 24.86 20.63
C MET A 644 34.17 26.11 21.49
N GLU A 645 33.24 26.99 21.11
CA GLU A 645 33.04 28.29 21.77
C GLU A 645 32.20 28.20 23.04
N GLU A 646 31.34 27.18 23.15
CA GLU A 646 30.38 26.96 24.25
C GLU A 646 30.56 25.58 24.88
N ALA A 647 31.81 25.10 24.98
CA ALA A 647 32.14 23.73 25.43
C ALA A 647 31.59 23.37 26.82
N ASP A 648 31.30 24.34 27.68
CA ASP A 648 30.71 24.13 29.01
C ASP A 648 29.24 23.70 28.97
N ARG A 649 28.56 23.88 27.83
CA ARG A 649 27.17 23.46 27.62
C ARG A 649 27.04 21.99 27.23
N PHE A 650 28.10 21.40 26.69
CA PHE A 650 28.10 20.02 26.19
C PHE A 650 28.53 19.06 27.31
N ASP A 651 27.90 17.90 27.36
CA ASP A 651 28.33 16.86 28.29
C ASP A 651 29.70 16.29 27.92
N ASN A 652 30.36 15.67 28.90
CA ASN A 652 31.71 15.10 28.77
C ASN A 652 31.66 13.57 28.90
N SER A 653 30.95 12.89 28.00
CA SER A 653 30.94 11.43 27.92
C SER A 653 32.09 10.90 27.03
N LEU A 654 32.59 9.70 27.31
CA LEU A 654 33.62 9.06 26.47
C LEU A 654 33.08 8.77 25.06
N ALA A 655 31.87 8.22 24.96
CA ALA A 655 31.23 7.98 23.67
C ALA A 655 31.04 9.27 22.86
N GLY A 656 30.67 10.37 23.52
CA GLY A 656 30.61 11.70 22.90
C GLY A 656 31.96 12.17 22.39
N ASP A 657 33.03 12.04 23.18
CA ASP A 657 34.39 12.37 22.75
C ASP A 657 34.84 11.52 21.54
N TYR A 658 34.51 10.23 21.51
CA TYR A 658 34.85 9.36 20.39
C TYR A 658 34.05 9.69 19.13
N ALA A 659 32.73 9.85 19.24
CA ALA A 659 31.88 10.26 18.12
C ALA A 659 32.33 11.63 17.58
N MET A 660 32.69 12.58 18.45
CA MET A 660 33.16 13.89 18.02
C MET A 660 34.52 13.81 17.33
N LEU A 661 35.44 12.94 17.78
CA LEU A 661 36.69 12.71 17.07
C LEU A 661 36.44 12.17 15.65
N LEU A 662 35.47 11.27 15.49
CA LEU A 662 35.02 10.76 14.19
C LEU A 662 34.50 11.90 13.32
N ALA A 663 33.53 12.68 13.83
CA ALA A 663 32.92 13.83 13.15
C ALA A 663 33.94 14.87 12.68
N LEU A 664 34.90 15.21 13.55
CA LEU A 664 35.96 16.16 13.24
C LEU A 664 36.92 15.61 12.17
N SER A 665 37.21 14.31 12.21
CA SER A 665 38.09 13.67 11.23
C SER A 665 37.45 13.57 9.85
N ASP A 666 36.18 13.17 9.77
CA ASP A 666 35.43 13.13 8.51
C ASP A 666 35.30 14.55 7.92
N GLY A 667 34.93 15.54 8.73
CA GLY A 667 34.82 16.92 8.25
C GLY A 667 36.15 17.50 7.77
N ALA A 668 37.27 17.17 8.43
CA ALA A 668 38.60 17.55 7.93
C ALA A 668 38.89 16.94 6.55
N GLY A 669 38.50 15.68 6.32
CA GLY A 669 38.57 15.01 5.03
C GLY A 669 37.68 15.68 3.98
N VAL A 670 36.40 15.88 4.30
CA VAL A 670 35.41 16.47 3.39
C VAL A 670 35.79 17.88 2.95
N TYR A 671 36.22 18.76 3.86
CA TYR A 671 36.57 20.13 3.50
C TYR A 671 37.99 20.27 2.92
N GLY A 672 38.87 19.31 3.20
CA GLY A 672 40.28 19.33 2.80
C GLY A 672 40.58 18.62 1.48
N ALA A 673 39.69 17.72 1.02
CA ALA A 673 39.89 16.96 -0.20
C ALA A 673 39.77 17.83 -1.46
N GLU A 674 40.60 17.55 -2.47
CA GLU A 674 40.49 18.19 -3.79
C GLU A 674 39.29 17.66 -4.57
N THR A 675 38.99 16.37 -4.45
CA THR A 675 37.83 15.68 -5.03
C THR A 675 37.19 14.79 -3.98
N LEU A 676 35.86 14.64 -4.06
CA LEU A 676 35.14 13.61 -3.30
C LEU A 676 34.86 12.39 -4.20
N PRO A 677 34.58 11.21 -3.62
CA PRO A 677 34.23 10.02 -4.39
C PRO A 677 33.12 10.32 -5.42
N HIS A 678 33.25 9.75 -6.61
CA HIS A 678 32.27 9.89 -7.71
C HIS A 678 31.99 11.32 -8.18
N SER A 679 32.88 12.28 -7.90
CA SER A 679 32.79 13.65 -8.42
C SER A 679 34.09 14.11 -9.09
N ALA A 680 33.95 15.00 -10.08
CA ALA A 680 35.06 15.66 -10.76
C ALA A 680 35.77 16.73 -9.90
N GLY A 681 35.19 17.13 -8.77
CA GLY A 681 35.72 18.17 -7.89
C GLY A 681 35.27 17.99 -6.44
N ASN A 682 35.53 19.00 -5.62
CA ASN A 682 34.93 19.12 -4.29
C ASN A 682 34.33 20.51 -4.12
N ARG A 683 33.00 20.58 -4.23
CA ARG A 683 32.25 21.86 -4.08
C ARG A 683 32.18 22.37 -2.65
N TYR A 684 32.51 21.53 -1.68
CA TYR A 684 32.53 21.89 -0.26
C TYR A 684 33.91 22.31 0.23
N ALA A 685 34.94 22.21 -0.62
CA ALA A 685 36.32 22.51 -0.26
C ALA A 685 36.44 23.88 0.42
N ASP A 686 36.96 23.88 1.63
CA ASP A 686 37.10 25.05 2.49
C ASP A 686 38.33 24.85 3.38
N PRO A 687 39.50 25.36 2.97
CA PRO A 687 40.75 25.15 3.69
C PRO A 687 40.72 25.65 5.14
N ASP A 688 39.96 26.70 5.43
CA ASP A 688 39.84 27.25 6.78
C ASP A 688 38.99 26.33 7.66
N ALA A 689 37.87 25.81 7.12
CA ALA A 689 37.08 24.80 7.82
C ALA A 689 37.86 23.48 8.01
N ALA A 690 38.58 23.02 6.98
CA ALA A 690 39.42 21.83 7.06
C ALA A 690 40.48 21.97 8.18
N ALA A 691 41.15 23.12 8.25
CA ALA A 691 42.12 23.41 9.30
C ALA A 691 41.48 23.48 10.71
N MET A 692 40.29 24.07 10.82
CA MET A 692 39.53 24.12 12.08
C MET A 692 39.18 22.70 12.59
N PHE A 693 38.62 21.86 11.72
CA PHE A 693 38.24 20.49 12.03
C PHE A 693 39.46 19.65 12.39
N ALA A 694 40.54 19.72 11.60
CA ALA A 694 41.78 18.99 11.86
C ALA A 694 42.44 19.39 13.18
N ALA A 695 42.50 20.70 13.50
CA ALA A 695 43.08 21.18 14.74
C ALA A 695 42.27 20.74 15.97
N ALA A 696 40.93 20.77 15.87
CA ALA A 696 40.05 20.27 16.92
C ALA A 696 40.21 18.74 17.10
N ALA A 697 40.32 17.98 16.00
CA ALA A 697 40.56 16.54 16.05
C ALA A 697 41.89 16.21 16.74
N ASP A 698 42.98 16.91 16.40
CA ASP A 698 44.30 16.73 17.03
C ASP A 698 44.27 17.01 18.54
N GLN A 699 43.55 18.05 18.95
CA GLN A 699 43.38 18.37 20.36
C GLN A 699 42.58 17.29 21.10
N LEU A 700 41.49 16.82 20.50
CA LEU A 700 40.61 15.81 21.09
C LEU A 700 41.29 14.43 21.13
N LEU A 701 42.11 14.09 20.13
CA LEU A 701 42.88 12.85 20.08
C LEU A 701 43.69 12.64 21.37
N GLN A 702 44.32 13.67 21.93
CA GLN A 702 45.12 13.52 23.15
C GLN A 702 44.26 13.08 24.34
N LYS A 703 43.03 13.58 24.44
CA LYS A 703 42.05 13.15 25.44
C LYS A 703 41.62 11.69 25.19
N VAL A 704 41.37 11.33 23.94
CA VAL A 704 41.00 9.95 23.53
C VAL A 704 42.13 8.96 23.81
N LEU A 705 43.37 9.27 23.46
CA LEU A 705 44.54 8.40 23.73
C LEU A 705 44.80 8.22 25.22
N ALA A 706 44.52 9.24 26.04
CA ALA A 706 44.62 9.17 27.49
C ALA A 706 43.46 8.41 28.16
N SER A 707 42.38 8.13 27.43
CA SER A 707 41.24 7.37 27.96
C SER A 707 41.54 5.88 28.08
N GLU A 708 40.86 5.24 29.03
CA GLU A 708 40.92 3.80 29.31
C GLU A 708 39.50 3.22 29.32
N PRO A 709 38.84 3.10 28.14
CA PRO A 709 37.50 2.56 28.04
C PRO A 709 37.49 1.09 28.48
N THR A 710 36.46 0.72 29.25
CA THR A 710 36.30 -0.65 29.77
C THR A 710 35.02 -1.33 29.29
N GLY A 711 34.06 -0.57 28.77
CA GLY A 711 32.82 -1.10 28.18
C GLY A 711 33.01 -1.46 26.71
N VAL A 712 32.27 -2.47 26.23
CA VAL A 712 32.30 -2.91 24.83
C VAL A 712 31.91 -1.80 23.85
N ARG A 713 30.89 -0.98 24.20
CA ARG A 713 30.44 0.15 23.38
C ARG A 713 31.52 1.21 23.23
N ASP A 714 32.08 1.67 24.35
CA ASP A 714 33.14 2.68 24.37
C ASP A 714 34.39 2.22 23.60
N LEU A 715 34.81 0.96 23.78
CA LEU A 715 35.93 0.38 23.04
C LEU A 715 35.65 0.34 21.53
N SER A 716 34.45 -0.11 21.12
CA SER A 716 34.10 -0.25 19.70
C SER A 716 34.00 1.09 18.98
N ILE A 717 33.27 2.06 19.55
CA ILE A 717 33.17 3.42 18.99
C ILE A 717 34.55 4.12 19.04
N GLY A 718 35.31 3.93 20.11
CA GLY A 718 36.68 4.46 20.21
C GLY A 718 37.61 3.94 19.13
N ILE A 719 37.55 2.65 18.80
CA ILE A 719 38.28 2.06 17.66
C ILE A 719 37.85 2.73 16.35
N GLN A 720 36.54 2.79 16.08
CA GLN A 720 36.01 3.43 14.86
C GLN A 720 36.49 4.87 14.71
N ALA A 721 36.39 5.67 15.78
CA ALA A 721 36.84 7.06 15.80
C ALA A 721 38.34 7.21 15.50
N LEU A 722 39.18 6.33 16.07
CA LEU A 722 40.62 6.33 15.79
C LEU A 722 40.94 5.93 14.35
N VAL A 723 40.15 5.03 13.74
CA VAL A 723 40.30 4.63 12.33
C VAL A 723 40.01 5.83 11.42
N TRP A 724 38.89 6.52 11.65
CA TRP A 724 38.54 7.75 10.94
C TRP A 724 39.62 8.84 11.09
N TYR A 725 40.13 9.02 12.31
CA TYR A 725 41.24 9.94 12.56
C TYR A 725 42.51 9.54 11.80
N ALA A 726 42.92 8.27 11.87
CA ALA A 726 44.12 7.77 11.23
C ALA A 726 44.08 7.92 9.69
N ALA A 727 42.91 7.73 9.09
CA ALA A 727 42.69 7.90 7.66
C ALA A 727 42.83 9.36 7.20
N ASN A 728 42.38 10.32 8.03
CA ASN A 728 42.29 11.74 7.63
C ASN A 728 43.44 12.62 8.16
N THR A 729 44.16 12.21 9.19
CA THR A 729 45.26 13.02 9.74
C THR A 729 46.46 13.08 8.80
N SER A 730 47.03 14.27 8.62
CA SER A 730 48.32 14.46 7.93
C SER A 730 49.53 14.28 8.87
N ASN A 731 49.29 14.18 10.18
CA ASN A 731 50.34 14.00 11.18
C ASN A 731 50.69 12.51 11.34
N ALA A 732 51.83 12.12 10.78
CA ALA A 732 52.30 10.73 10.79
C ALA A 732 52.51 10.17 12.21
N ASP A 733 52.96 11.00 13.17
CA ASP A 733 53.19 10.56 14.55
C ASP A 733 51.86 10.27 15.25
N ASN A 734 50.87 11.17 15.09
CA ASN A 734 49.53 10.95 15.63
C ASN A 734 48.84 9.76 14.96
N ARG A 735 49.04 9.57 13.65
CA ARG A 735 48.55 8.38 12.93
C ARG A 735 49.11 7.10 13.54
N ALA A 736 50.43 7.04 13.76
CA ALA A 736 51.07 5.88 14.38
C ALA A 736 50.51 5.60 15.79
N LEU A 737 50.35 6.64 16.61
CA LEU A 737 49.74 6.52 17.95
C LEU A 737 48.30 6.00 17.89
N ALA A 738 47.50 6.46 16.93
CA ALA A 738 46.13 5.98 16.73
C ALA A 738 46.12 4.50 16.33
N LEU A 739 46.98 4.08 15.41
CA LEU A 739 47.11 2.67 14.99
C LEU A 739 47.55 1.75 16.13
N ASP A 740 48.52 2.16 16.93
CA ASP A 740 48.95 1.42 18.12
C ASP A 740 47.80 1.26 19.12
N LYS A 741 47.01 2.32 19.31
CA LYS A 741 45.85 2.30 20.22
C LYS A 741 44.70 1.45 19.66
N ILE A 742 44.44 1.47 18.35
CA ILE A 742 43.47 0.59 17.68
C ILE A 742 43.81 -0.87 17.92
N ALA A 743 45.07 -1.27 17.74
CA ALA A 743 45.51 -2.63 17.98
C ALA A 743 45.29 -3.05 19.44
N ALA A 744 45.73 -2.22 20.40
CA ALA A 744 45.60 -2.50 21.83
C ALA A 744 44.14 -2.57 22.29
N TRP A 745 43.29 -1.67 21.81
CA TRP A 745 41.85 -1.69 22.10
C TRP A 745 41.13 -2.84 21.42
N GLY A 746 41.53 -3.24 20.21
CA GLY A 746 41.02 -4.45 19.56
C GLY A 746 41.30 -5.71 20.38
N GLU A 747 42.52 -5.87 20.89
CA GLU A 747 42.87 -6.98 21.79
C GLU A 747 42.08 -6.95 23.09
N THR A 748 41.86 -5.75 23.65
CA THR A 748 41.06 -5.57 24.86
C THR A 748 39.59 -5.92 24.60
N LEU A 749 39.01 -5.41 23.52
CA LEU A 749 37.62 -5.65 23.11
C LEU A 749 37.34 -7.13 22.91
N ALA A 750 38.27 -7.87 22.29
CA ALA A 750 38.15 -9.33 22.11
C ALA A 750 38.10 -10.11 23.44
N GLN A 751 38.54 -9.51 24.55
CA GLN A 751 38.58 -10.13 25.88
C GLN A 751 37.51 -9.60 26.83
N THR A 752 36.86 -8.48 26.49
CA THR A 752 35.85 -7.85 27.35
C THR A 752 34.60 -8.72 27.47
N PRO A 753 34.15 -9.08 28.70
CA PRO A 753 32.95 -9.88 28.88
C PRO A 753 31.68 -9.19 28.38
N HIS A 754 30.79 -9.96 27.74
CA HIS A 754 29.48 -9.53 27.25
C HIS A 754 28.57 -10.74 27.04
N SER A 755 27.27 -10.50 26.88
CA SER A 755 26.27 -11.57 26.74
C SER A 755 25.05 -11.22 25.89
N LEU A 756 24.78 -9.93 25.64
CA LEU A 756 23.61 -9.53 24.86
C LEU A 756 23.90 -9.60 23.35
N PRO A 757 22.87 -9.87 22.52
CA PRO A 757 22.98 -9.79 21.06
C PRO A 757 23.61 -8.49 20.56
N VAL A 758 23.13 -7.32 21.02
CA VAL A 758 23.73 -6.04 20.62
C VAL A 758 25.20 -5.92 21.00
N GLU A 759 25.62 -6.46 22.15
CA GLU A 759 27.03 -6.44 22.56
C GLU A 759 27.90 -7.33 21.65
N HIS A 760 27.38 -8.47 21.18
CA HIS A 760 28.05 -9.29 20.16
C HIS A 760 28.22 -8.51 18.85
N ALA A 761 27.20 -7.76 18.42
CA ALA A 761 27.29 -6.88 17.25
C ALA A 761 28.33 -5.77 17.47
N THR A 762 28.29 -5.08 18.62
CA THR A 762 29.25 -4.04 19.00
C THR A 762 30.69 -4.55 18.94
N VAL A 763 30.95 -5.73 19.50
CA VAL A 763 32.29 -6.36 19.50
C VAL A 763 32.70 -6.73 18.07
N ALA A 764 31.82 -7.35 17.29
CA ALA A 764 32.11 -7.70 15.90
C ALA A 764 32.48 -6.46 15.07
N ARG A 765 31.68 -5.39 15.16
CA ARG A 765 31.91 -4.11 14.45
C ARG A 765 33.29 -3.53 14.75
N GLY A 766 33.66 -3.43 16.03
CA GLY A 766 34.96 -2.87 16.45
C GLY A 766 36.15 -3.77 16.11
N LEU A 767 35.99 -5.09 16.17
CA LEU A 767 37.04 -6.04 15.80
C LEU A 767 37.26 -6.12 14.29
N ILE A 768 36.22 -5.95 13.46
CA ILE A 768 36.38 -5.82 12.01
C ILE A 768 37.26 -4.62 11.68
N GLU A 769 36.98 -3.47 12.30
CA GLU A 769 37.77 -2.25 12.13
C GLU A 769 39.21 -2.42 12.58
N ALA A 770 39.43 -2.90 13.81
CA ALA A 770 40.77 -3.13 14.32
C ALA A 770 41.53 -4.15 13.44
N GLY A 771 40.88 -5.26 13.07
CA GLY A 771 41.47 -6.31 12.25
C GLY A 771 41.85 -5.85 10.85
N ARG A 772 40.94 -5.18 10.13
CA ARG A 772 41.19 -4.73 8.75
C ARG A 772 42.29 -3.66 8.68
N ILE A 773 42.31 -2.75 9.64
CA ILE A 773 43.24 -1.61 9.67
C ILE A 773 44.64 -2.04 10.11
N THR A 774 44.74 -3.01 11.03
CA THR A 774 46.03 -3.51 11.53
C THR A 774 46.55 -4.72 10.77
N GLY A 775 45.77 -5.30 9.85
CA GLY A 775 46.08 -6.55 9.17
C GLY A 775 46.12 -7.76 10.13
N ASN A 776 45.35 -7.71 11.22
CA ASN A 776 45.34 -8.74 12.25
C ASN A 776 44.19 -9.74 12.03
N ASP A 777 44.50 -10.85 11.37
CA ASP A 777 43.54 -11.94 11.10
C ASP A 777 42.95 -12.54 12.38
N THR A 778 43.66 -12.51 13.52
CA THR A 778 43.12 -13.05 14.78
C THR A 778 41.93 -12.21 15.27
N LEU A 779 41.96 -10.89 15.05
CA LEU A 779 40.83 -10.02 15.38
C LEU A 779 39.67 -10.23 14.40
N LEU A 780 39.94 -10.46 13.11
CA LEU A 780 38.90 -10.80 12.12
C LEU A 780 38.23 -12.14 12.42
N ASP A 781 39.00 -13.15 12.81
CA ASP A 781 38.46 -14.46 13.21
C ASP A 781 37.64 -14.35 14.51
N ALA A 782 38.07 -13.51 15.45
CA ALA A 782 37.29 -13.20 16.64
C ALA A 782 35.98 -12.48 16.27
N ALA A 783 36.03 -11.49 15.37
CA ALA A 783 34.84 -10.80 14.89
C ALA A 783 33.83 -11.77 14.24
N ALA A 784 34.31 -12.65 13.36
CA ALA A 784 33.49 -13.69 12.73
C ALA A 784 32.83 -14.61 13.76
N LYS A 785 33.54 -14.96 14.84
CA LYS A 785 32.98 -15.73 15.96
C LYS A 785 31.85 -14.98 16.66
N HIS A 786 32.02 -13.69 16.96
CA HIS A 786 30.97 -12.89 17.60
C HIS A 786 29.76 -12.69 16.69
N LEU A 787 29.97 -12.45 15.39
CA LEU A 787 28.89 -12.38 14.42
C LEU A 787 28.17 -13.72 14.30
N GLY A 788 28.88 -14.85 14.29
CA GLY A 788 28.27 -16.18 14.31
C GLY A 788 27.37 -16.42 15.53
N LEU A 789 27.72 -15.88 16.71
CA LEU A 789 26.88 -15.93 17.90
C LEU A 789 25.62 -15.08 17.76
N LEU A 790 25.75 -13.87 17.20
CA LEU A 790 24.60 -13.01 16.89
C LEU A 790 23.63 -13.71 15.93
N LEU A 791 24.14 -14.25 14.81
CA LEU A 791 23.35 -14.98 13.82
C LEU A 791 22.71 -16.27 14.39
N ALA A 792 23.30 -16.86 15.43
CA ALA A 792 22.72 -18.03 16.10
C ALA A 792 21.60 -17.65 17.08
N ALA A 793 21.60 -16.41 17.59
CA ALA A 793 20.56 -15.91 18.48
C ALA A 793 19.32 -15.41 17.73
N TYR A 794 19.39 -15.18 16.42
CA TYR A 794 18.30 -14.64 15.61
C TYR A 794 17.07 -15.57 15.59
N VAL A 795 15.89 -14.98 15.76
CA VAL A 795 14.59 -15.63 15.77
C VAL A 795 13.77 -15.08 14.60
N SER A 796 13.68 -15.86 13.53
CA SER A 796 13.01 -15.46 12.29
C SER A 796 11.54 -15.11 12.49
N GLU A 797 10.86 -15.75 13.45
CA GLU A 797 9.45 -15.56 13.72
C GLU A 797 9.13 -14.19 14.32
N THR A 798 10.10 -13.50 14.90
CA THR A 798 9.91 -12.15 15.47
C THR A 798 10.73 -11.09 14.75
N GLY A 799 11.71 -11.50 13.92
CA GLY A 799 12.74 -10.63 13.37
C GLY A 799 13.70 -10.07 14.44
N ALA A 800 13.69 -10.64 15.65
CA ALA A 800 14.51 -10.18 16.78
C ALA A 800 15.56 -11.24 17.19
N PHE A 801 16.34 -10.94 18.22
CA PHE A 801 17.34 -11.83 18.77
C PHE A 801 16.91 -12.36 20.14
N SER A 802 17.02 -13.67 20.33
CA SER A 802 16.81 -14.31 21.62
C SER A 802 17.71 -13.68 22.70
N GLY A 803 17.10 -13.33 23.83
CA GLY A 803 17.79 -12.67 24.94
C GLY A 803 17.80 -11.14 24.89
N GLN A 804 17.20 -10.52 23.87
CA GLN A 804 16.99 -9.08 23.81
C GLN A 804 15.61 -8.76 23.24
N ASP A 805 14.77 -8.15 24.08
CA ASP A 805 13.38 -7.83 23.71
C ASP A 805 13.20 -6.34 23.40
N THR A 806 14.11 -5.47 23.87
CA THR A 806 14.10 -4.04 23.61
C THR A 806 15.29 -3.65 22.74
N TYR A 807 15.00 -2.86 21.71
CA TYR A 807 15.98 -2.27 20.80
C TYR A 807 15.82 -0.77 20.82
N THR A 808 16.84 -0.06 21.31
CA THR A 808 16.96 1.38 21.07
C THR A 808 17.28 1.65 19.60
N ALA A 809 17.15 2.90 19.16
CA ALA A 809 17.68 3.30 17.86
C ALA A 809 19.16 2.89 17.75
N ASP A 810 20.00 3.29 18.71
CA ASP A 810 21.44 2.96 18.75
C ASP A 810 21.74 1.45 18.60
N ASP A 811 20.92 0.58 19.23
CA ASP A 811 21.05 -0.87 19.10
C ASP A 811 20.81 -1.34 17.66
N ALA A 812 19.78 -0.82 17.00
CA ALA A 812 19.46 -1.16 15.62
C ALA A 812 20.59 -0.71 14.68
N GLY A 813 21.11 0.51 14.85
CA GLY A 813 22.29 0.98 14.13
C GLY A 813 23.50 0.07 14.30
N THR A 814 23.81 -0.29 15.55
CA THR A 814 24.96 -1.13 15.90
C THR A 814 24.85 -2.53 15.29
N ILE A 815 23.67 -3.15 15.34
CA ILE A 815 23.40 -4.47 14.77
C ILE A 815 23.53 -4.43 13.25
N MET A 816 22.84 -3.49 12.60
CA MET A 816 22.85 -3.36 11.14
C MET A 816 24.25 -3.03 10.61
N GLY A 817 24.98 -2.13 11.28
CA GLY A 817 26.36 -1.79 10.95
C GLY A 817 27.30 -2.98 11.08
N ALA A 818 27.15 -3.80 12.13
CA ALA A 818 27.95 -5.01 12.30
C ALA A 818 27.67 -6.07 11.23
N LEU A 819 26.39 -6.26 10.86
CA LEU A 819 25.99 -7.16 9.77
C LEU A 819 26.56 -6.68 8.44
N ASN A 820 26.40 -5.38 8.10
CA ASN A 820 26.94 -4.79 6.88
C ASN A 820 28.48 -4.95 6.81
N ALA A 821 29.19 -4.57 7.88
CA ALA A 821 30.64 -4.73 7.98
C ALA A 821 31.07 -6.20 7.82
N GLY A 822 30.29 -7.13 8.37
CA GLY A 822 30.52 -8.57 8.22
C GLY A 822 30.49 -9.02 6.77
N ARG A 823 29.48 -8.57 6.01
CA ARG A 823 29.36 -8.87 4.58
C ARG A 823 30.57 -8.39 3.79
N LEU A 824 31.00 -7.16 4.07
CA LEU A 824 32.08 -6.51 3.33
C LEU A 824 33.47 -7.08 3.63
N PHE A 825 33.77 -7.42 4.89
CA PHE A 825 35.16 -7.63 5.31
C PHE A 825 35.49 -9.03 5.84
N LEU A 826 34.51 -9.88 6.15
CA LEU A 826 34.79 -11.20 6.72
C LEU A 826 34.86 -12.32 5.68
N GLY A 827 34.28 -12.12 4.49
CA GLY A 827 34.33 -13.08 3.38
C GLY A 827 33.90 -14.48 3.81
N ASP A 828 34.71 -15.50 3.50
CA ASP A 828 34.44 -16.91 3.81
C ASP A 828 34.50 -17.27 5.30
N ARG A 829 34.81 -16.32 6.19
CA ARG A 829 34.84 -16.57 7.65
C ARG A 829 33.44 -16.71 8.25
N ILE A 830 32.42 -16.26 7.53
CA ILE A 830 31.01 -16.30 7.94
C ILE A 830 30.12 -16.84 6.83
N ASP A 831 28.92 -17.26 7.19
CA ASP A 831 27.90 -17.64 6.22
C ASP A 831 27.21 -16.38 5.67
N GLN A 832 27.62 -15.93 4.49
CA GLN A 832 27.14 -14.70 3.85
C GLN A 832 25.63 -14.72 3.62
N ALA A 833 25.09 -15.84 3.12
CA ALA A 833 23.66 -15.98 2.87
C ALA A 833 22.85 -15.88 4.17
N LYS A 834 23.37 -16.45 5.27
CA LYS A 834 22.73 -16.30 6.58
C LYS A 834 22.78 -14.86 7.08
N VAL A 835 23.87 -14.13 6.84
CA VAL A 835 23.98 -12.72 7.22
C VAL A 835 22.96 -11.88 6.46
N GLU A 836 22.83 -12.08 5.15
CA GLU A 836 21.84 -11.39 4.31
C GLU A 836 20.40 -11.66 4.80
N ALA A 837 20.08 -12.92 5.11
CA ALA A 837 18.76 -13.27 5.64
C ALA A 837 18.47 -12.61 7.01
N VAL A 838 19.46 -12.56 7.90
CA VAL A 838 19.33 -11.89 9.21
C VAL A 838 19.26 -10.38 9.05
N PHE A 839 20.02 -9.79 8.12
CA PHE A 839 20.00 -8.37 7.80
C PHE A 839 18.60 -7.93 7.36
N ALA A 840 18.04 -8.60 6.37
CA ALA A 840 16.69 -8.31 5.86
C ALA A 840 15.64 -8.51 6.96
N GLY A 841 15.65 -9.66 7.63
CA GLY A 841 14.60 -9.98 8.60
C GLY A 841 14.69 -9.18 9.90
N PHE A 842 15.87 -8.75 10.33
CA PHE A 842 15.99 -7.81 11.46
C PHE A 842 15.47 -6.42 11.09
N PHE A 843 15.78 -5.93 9.89
CA PHE A 843 15.26 -4.64 9.42
C PHE A 843 13.73 -4.69 9.26
N GLU A 844 13.19 -5.72 8.61
CA GLU A 844 11.74 -5.94 8.51
C GLU A 844 11.09 -6.03 9.89
N GLY A 845 11.64 -6.86 10.79
CA GLY A 845 11.05 -7.13 12.09
C GLY A 845 11.13 -5.98 13.08
N VAL A 846 12.30 -5.37 13.24
CA VAL A 846 12.55 -4.35 14.27
C VAL A 846 12.37 -2.93 13.73
N VAL A 847 12.90 -2.64 12.53
CA VAL A 847 12.82 -1.29 11.96
C VAL A 847 11.41 -0.99 11.46
N ASN A 848 10.85 -1.88 10.63
CA ASN A 848 9.55 -1.68 9.99
C ASN A 848 8.39 -2.12 10.88
N LEU A 849 8.24 -3.43 11.11
CA LEU A 849 7.11 -4.02 11.85
C LEU A 849 7.15 -3.68 13.34
N GLY A 850 8.35 -3.47 13.88
CA GLY A 850 8.58 -3.03 15.24
C GLY A 850 8.18 -1.58 15.49
N GLY A 851 7.95 -0.80 14.42
CA GLY A 851 7.65 0.62 14.51
C GLY A 851 8.82 1.46 15.01
N LEU A 852 10.06 0.94 14.92
CA LEU A 852 11.23 1.75 15.24
C LEU A 852 11.34 2.89 14.23
N GLN A 853 11.10 2.69 12.93
CA GLN A 853 10.72 3.80 12.05
C GLN A 853 9.24 4.13 12.31
N ILE A 854 8.94 5.38 12.69
CA ILE A 854 7.57 5.76 13.12
C ILE A 854 6.68 6.06 11.92
N SER A 855 7.19 6.81 10.95
CA SER A 855 6.45 7.21 9.74
C SER A 855 7.40 7.43 8.57
N ALA A 856 6.87 7.42 7.34
CA ALA A 856 7.61 7.80 6.14
C ALA A 856 6.76 8.72 5.28
N PRO A 857 7.34 9.73 4.61
CA PRO A 857 6.57 10.66 3.82
C PRO A 857 5.92 9.99 2.59
N PRO A 858 4.91 10.63 1.99
CA PRO A 858 4.41 10.23 0.67
C PRO A 858 5.53 10.21 -0.38
N ILE A 859 5.51 9.23 -1.28
CA ILE A 859 6.56 9.00 -2.30
C ILE A 859 6.84 10.25 -3.13
N ASN A 860 5.80 11.00 -3.48
CA ASN A 860 5.90 12.21 -4.29
C ASN A 860 6.47 13.43 -3.56
N LEU A 861 6.66 13.36 -2.24
CA LEU A 861 6.99 14.54 -1.43
C LEU A 861 8.49 14.80 -1.26
N PHE A 862 9.31 13.75 -1.20
CA PHE A 862 10.75 13.87 -0.95
C PHE A 862 11.64 13.37 -2.10
N LYS A 863 11.01 12.88 -3.17
CA LYS A 863 11.66 12.31 -4.35
C LYS A 863 11.63 13.33 -5.49
N ALA A 864 12.77 13.65 -6.07
CA ALA A 864 12.74 14.33 -7.36
C ALA A 864 12.07 13.43 -8.40
N PRO A 865 11.38 13.99 -9.41
CA PRO A 865 10.72 13.19 -10.44
C PRO A 865 11.62 12.12 -11.08
N PHE A 866 12.91 12.41 -11.28
CA PHE A 866 13.87 11.46 -11.87
C PHE A 866 14.27 10.32 -10.92
N GLU A 867 14.13 10.50 -9.61
CA GLU A 867 14.39 9.43 -8.65
C GLU A 867 13.21 8.42 -8.70
N GLN A 868 12.00 8.79 -9.16
CA GLN A 868 10.71 8.07 -8.98
C GLN A 868 10.59 6.68 -9.63
N GLU A 869 11.59 6.18 -10.35
CA GLU A 869 11.52 4.93 -11.12
C GLU A 869 11.66 3.64 -10.27
N GLU A 870 12.15 3.76 -9.03
CA GLU A 870 12.32 2.60 -8.12
C GLU A 870 11.00 2.01 -7.60
N PRO A 871 10.94 0.67 -7.37
CA PRO A 871 9.83 0.00 -6.70
C PRO A 871 9.39 0.70 -5.40
N PRO A 872 8.08 0.85 -5.13
CA PRO A 872 7.60 1.52 -3.92
C PRO A 872 8.15 0.93 -2.60
N ILE A 873 8.39 -0.39 -2.58
CA ILE A 873 8.95 -1.10 -1.42
C ILE A 873 10.37 -0.64 -1.07
N PHE A 874 11.15 -0.13 -2.02
CA PHE A 874 12.49 0.41 -1.75
C PHE A 874 12.43 1.74 -1.01
N LEU A 875 11.29 2.43 -1.04
CA LEU A 875 11.15 3.78 -0.50
C LEU A 875 10.59 3.77 0.91
N ARG A 876 9.63 2.87 1.16
CA ARG A 876 9.03 2.69 2.48
C ARG A 876 8.32 1.35 2.55
N TYR A 877 8.31 0.81 3.76
CA TYR A 877 7.51 -0.36 4.05
C TYR A 877 6.01 -0.06 3.94
N PRO A 878 5.18 -0.91 3.29
CA PRO A 878 3.77 -0.64 3.04
C PRO A 878 2.95 -0.34 4.29
N ALA A 879 3.26 -1.01 5.41
CA ALA A 879 2.58 -0.83 6.68
C ALA A 879 3.00 0.45 7.44
N LEU A 880 4.04 1.16 6.98
CA LEU A 880 4.52 2.35 7.65
C LEU A 880 3.58 3.55 7.35
N PRO A 881 3.00 4.20 8.37
CA PRO A 881 2.06 5.29 8.14
C PRO A 881 2.77 6.51 7.55
N VAL A 882 2.02 7.32 6.80
CA VAL A 882 2.46 8.70 6.46
C VAL A 882 2.29 9.61 7.67
N PRO A 883 3.01 10.76 7.78
CA PRO A 883 3.04 11.54 9.00
C PRO A 883 1.66 11.87 9.60
N PRO A 884 0.65 12.36 8.83
CA PRO A 884 -0.70 12.60 9.36
C PRO A 884 -1.42 11.36 9.93
N MET A 885 -1.01 10.16 9.52
CA MET A 885 -1.61 8.89 9.94
C MET A 885 -0.80 8.17 11.03
N ALA A 886 0.36 8.72 11.44
CA ALA A 886 1.28 8.07 12.37
C ALA A 886 0.91 8.24 13.85
N GLY A 887 -0.21 8.90 14.16
CA GLY A 887 -0.66 9.23 15.52
C GLY A 887 -0.44 10.69 15.90
N GLY A 888 -0.97 11.09 17.07
CA GLY A 888 -0.98 12.49 17.52
C GLY A 888 -2.02 13.39 16.86
N ASP A 889 -2.17 14.60 17.39
CA ASP A 889 -3.19 15.56 16.92
C ASP A 889 -2.96 16.03 15.48
N PHE A 890 -1.70 16.04 15.02
CA PHE A 890 -1.30 16.52 13.69
C PHE A 890 -0.36 15.57 12.94
N GLY A 891 -0.14 14.36 13.45
CA GLY A 891 0.82 13.41 12.90
C GLY A 891 2.17 13.38 13.63
N ILE A 892 3.03 12.46 13.20
CA ILE A 892 4.41 12.28 13.69
C ILE A 892 5.40 12.38 12.54
N ALA A 893 6.47 13.16 12.72
CA ALA A 893 7.53 13.32 11.73
C ALA A 893 8.17 11.98 11.31
N PRO A 894 8.73 11.87 10.08
CA PRO A 894 9.30 10.63 9.58
C PRO A 894 10.69 10.38 10.17
N VAL A 895 10.69 9.92 11.43
CA VAL A 895 11.89 9.62 12.21
C VAL A 895 11.81 8.28 12.93
N LEU A 896 12.95 7.83 13.46
CA LEU A 896 13.04 6.69 14.36
C LEU A 896 12.47 7.04 15.75
N ALA A 897 11.77 6.10 16.38
CA ALA A 897 11.47 6.11 17.80
C ALA A 897 12.75 5.91 18.62
N ALA A 898 12.76 6.36 19.87
CA ALA A 898 13.88 6.15 20.77
C ALA A 898 14.15 4.65 21.00
N SER A 899 13.08 3.84 21.06
CA SER A 899 13.17 2.39 21.16
C SER A 899 11.91 1.67 20.70
N THR A 900 12.03 0.38 20.44
CA THR A 900 10.91 -0.56 20.30
C THR A 900 11.12 -1.79 21.19
N THR A 901 10.03 -2.34 21.72
CA THR A 901 10.06 -3.50 22.62
C THR A 901 9.07 -4.58 22.19
N TRP A 902 9.55 -5.82 22.15
CA TRP A 902 8.76 -7.03 21.96
C TRP A 902 8.32 -7.60 23.32
N ASP A 903 7.02 -7.62 23.63
CA ASP A 903 6.52 -8.13 24.92
C ASP A 903 6.24 -9.65 24.95
N GLY A 904 6.63 -10.37 23.90
CA GLY A 904 6.33 -11.78 23.70
C GLY A 904 5.08 -12.04 22.84
N SER A 905 4.24 -11.02 22.66
CA SER A 905 3.10 -11.06 21.75
C SER A 905 3.15 -9.97 20.68
N ARG A 906 3.85 -8.87 21.00
CA ARG A 906 3.69 -7.62 20.27
C ARG A 906 4.84 -6.64 20.39
N TRP A 907 5.06 -5.89 19.31
CA TRP A 907 5.91 -4.72 19.29
C TRP A 907 5.23 -3.49 19.90
N THR A 908 5.98 -2.66 20.58
CA THR A 908 5.56 -1.34 21.06
C THR A 908 6.73 -0.37 20.92
N ALA A 909 6.55 0.68 20.12
CA ALA A 909 7.54 1.73 19.92
C ALA A 909 7.30 2.91 20.87
N ASP A 910 8.39 3.51 21.34
CA ASP A 910 8.37 4.76 22.11
C ASP A 910 8.28 5.97 21.16
N THR A 911 7.10 6.18 20.57
CA THR A 911 6.89 7.22 19.56
C THR A 911 6.85 8.64 20.11
N ALA A 912 6.82 8.79 21.44
CA ALA A 912 6.81 10.09 22.11
C ALA A 912 8.24 10.62 22.38
N HIS A 913 9.26 9.78 22.20
CA HIS A 913 10.64 10.16 22.42
C HIS A 913 11.48 9.85 21.19
N PHE A 914 12.28 10.83 20.80
CA PHE A 914 13.33 10.74 19.80
C PHE A 914 14.67 10.86 20.54
N ASP A 915 15.53 9.85 20.44
CA ASP A 915 16.91 9.92 20.92
C ASP A 915 17.83 10.35 19.78
N THR A 916 18.31 11.58 19.81
CA THR A 916 19.09 12.15 18.70
C THR A 916 20.39 11.38 18.47
N ALA A 917 21.08 10.97 19.54
CA ALA A 917 22.36 10.26 19.41
C ALA A 917 22.15 8.90 18.75
N GLY A 918 21.26 8.07 19.30
CA GLY A 918 20.96 6.74 18.76
C GLY A 918 20.36 6.79 17.36
N ALA A 919 19.42 7.71 17.11
CA ALA A 919 18.79 7.84 15.79
C ALA A 919 19.82 8.25 14.73
N MET A 920 20.64 9.28 14.99
CA MET A 920 21.67 9.73 14.05
C MET A 920 22.77 8.70 13.82
N HIS A 921 23.21 7.99 14.86
CA HIS A 921 24.13 6.86 14.69
C HIS A 921 23.53 5.78 13.78
N SER A 922 22.27 5.40 14.01
CA SER A 922 21.61 4.36 13.21
C SER A 922 21.50 4.73 11.75
N ILE A 923 21.06 5.95 11.47
CA ILE A 923 20.91 6.37 10.08
C ILE A 923 22.26 6.67 9.41
N ASN A 924 23.35 6.88 10.17
CA ASN A 924 24.71 6.84 9.60
C ASN A 924 25.04 5.42 9.13
N GLU A 925 24.81 4.40 9.95
CA GLU A 925 25.01 3.01 9.54
C GLU A 925 24.13 2.64 8.34
N PHE A 926 22.91 3.17 8.24
CA PHE A 926 22.01 2.87 7.12
C PHE A 926 22.44 3.47 5.78
N ILE A 927 23.04 4.66 5.74
CA ILE A 927 23.54 5.21 4.46
C ILE A 927 24.77 4.43 3.97
N TRP A 928 25.54 3.83 4.87
CA TRP A 928 26.71 3.03 4.53
C TRP A 928 26.39 1.64 3.97
N PHE A 929 25.11 1.30 3.83
CA PHE A 929 24.68 0.16 3.03
C PHE A 929 25.01 0.36 1.54
N HIS A 930 24.92 1.62 1.07
CA HIS A 930 25.29 2.07 -0.28
C HIS A 930 26.77 2.44 -0.33
N ASN A 931 27.61 1.45 -0.02
CA ASN A 931 29.06 1.65 0.14
C ASN A 931 29.79 2.00 -1.17
N ASP A 932 29.14 1.80 -2.31
CA ASP A 932 29.60 2.16 -3.65
C ASP A 932 29.44 3.65 -3.93
N GLU A 933 28.60 4.37 -3.19
CA GLU A 933 28.44 5.84 -3.30
C GLU A 933 29.02 6.57 -2.07
N VAL A 934 28.79 6.02 -0.87
CA VAL A 934 29.24 6.60 0.41
C VAL A 934 29.96 5.57 1.26
N ASN A 935 31.27 5.74 1.42
CA ASN A 935 32.09 4.81 2.19
C ASN A 935 32.10 5.14 3.70
N GLY A 936 31.40 4.34 4.50
CA GLY A 936 31.45 4.37 5.97
C GLY A 936 32.68 3.71 6.61
N PHE A 937 33.55 3.13 5.81
CA PHE A 937 34.72 2.36 6.23
C PHE A 937 35.98 2.96 5.62
N PRO A 938 36.51 4.05 6.18
CA PRO A 938 37.63 4.77 5.57
C PRO A 938 38.86 3.86 5.43
N GLU A 939 39.58 4.04 4.33
CA GLU A 939 40.82 3.34 4.04
C GLU A 939 42.02 4.16 4.55
N LEU A 940 43.11 3.47 4.94
CA LEU A 940 44.35 4.16 5.26
C LEU A 940 45.11 4.53 3.97
N PRO A 941 45.64 5.75 3.87
CA PRO A 941 46.46 6.18 2.74
C PRO A 941 47.88 5.60 2.73
#